data_AF-S0EV47-F1
#
_entry.id   AF-S0EV47-F1
#
_cell.length_a   1.000
_cell.length_b   1.000
_cell.length_c   1.000
_cell.angle_alpha   90.00
_cell.angle_beta   90.00
_cell.angle_gamma   90.00
#
_symmetry.space_group_name_H-M   'P 1'
#
loop_
_entity.id
_entity.type
_entity.pdbx_description
1 polymer ?
#
loop_
_entity_poly.entity_id
_entity_poly.type
_entity_poly.pdbx_seq_one_letter_code
_entity_poly.pdbx_strand_id
1 'polypeptide(L)'
;MVASWTDANQNTVQYGMDSQGQLLGVVDALGHQTSFSYDSAHNLLSTTTPSGSVWQQQYDNRGNMLVSQDPLGQSTQLAYGVFDLPVSVTDPLGNKTLFSLDSSTGNVLQVTDANNNVSRFSYNGDGSVASATDPAGRTTQFGYDQWGHLTSRTDPLGNVTRYSYSVDSLLQQRVDALGYVTQYSYDGWGRLVSVSYPTSGAPGISYSWDAEGQLIQSSDSTGVRSYTYDVLGRKVKAVDPRGTTQASYDAVGNLLSQTDVTGRVLTNSYDAAYRLTSVVDGSDNAQVSLSYTADGQVSSVMYPNGVEVQYSYDAAGRVTSVQHVLVSSGTVLVGYSASYDAAGRLVQVVEQPSGDVTVYQYDAVGNLLKEQRSGSRSYSGSYTYDPSNLRLSAQVVVNGVPVHMGSYSYDGGGRLVQVVDSATNTTEVYSWNATGTLASAPGPGYTRGLMWNEEGQLVGIAHNGVLAYQYGYGADGNRRWRKDLANNVWVWYPCGVACSAGELVEEVSDLSGGVWSVQARYLRVGGGCSSQLVRRNGEYHHRDVLGNYGVITDGSGNVLSSNLYDRFGVSMYTSGSAQSPYRPAAGMLDEEGLLYQKRQRIEFMPNRNLVLAAGDPCANYCKVLGWLLGGYNTCMAICEAVEGILNILHPPRQNPPTAGGGNSSIPQPPTNCPHGTIPIAINCAKGSISTCVPQNFYQTCLPGCDADGTPDLCKTHLAPPPPSKSS
;
A
#
# COMPACT_ATOMS: atom_id res chain seq x y z
N MET A 1 -25.15 17.65 22.30
CA MET A 1 -26.05 17.75 21.12
C MET A 1 -26.06 16.41 20.41
N VAL A 2 -27.22 15.92 19.97
CA VAL A 2 -27.27 14.75 19.07
C VAL A 2 -27.52 15.27 17.66
N ALA A 3 -26.60 15.00 16.75
CA ALA A 3 -26.74 15.29 15.33
C ALA A 3 -26.87 13.96 14.57
N SER A 4 -27.47 13.99 13.39
CA SER A 4 -27.54 12.83 12.50
C SER A 4 -27.27 13.25 11.06
N TRP A 5 -26.65 12.36 10.30
CA TRP A 5 -26.45 12.51 8.87
C TRP A 5 -27.03 11.29 8.16
N THR A 6 -27.79 11.52 7.09
CA THR A 6 -28.37 10.47 6.25
C THR A 6 -27.81 10.59 4.85
N ASP A 7 -27.30 9.49 4.33
CA ASP A 7 -26.71 9.44 2.99
C ASP A 7 -27.78 9.31 1.88
N ALA A 8 -27.32 9.24 0.62
CA ALA A 8 -28.19 9.06 -0.54
C ALA A 8 -28.83 7.65 -0.63
N ASN A 9 -28.32 6.68 0.12
CA ASN A 9 -28.89 5.33 0.26
C ASN A 9 -29.85 5.22 1.47
N GLN A 10 -30.13 6.34 2.16
CA GLN A 10 -30.96 6.42 3.38
C GLN A 10 -30.36 5.73 4.63
N ASN A 11 -29.07 5.46 4.64
CA ASN A 11 -28.34 5.02 5.83
C ASN A 11 -28.08 6.22 6.73
N THR A 12 -28.35 6.10 8.04
CA THR A 12 -28.25 7.21 8.99
C THR A 12 -27.19 6.95 10.05
N VAL A 13 -26.23 7.87 10.19
CA VAL A 13 -25.22 7.87 11.25
C VAL A 13 -25.60 8.93 12.28
N GLN A 14 -25.46 8.61 13.57
CA GLN A 14 -25.74 9.53 14.68
C GLN A 14 -24.44 9.92 15.40
N TYR A 15 -24.38 11.16 15.86
CA TYR A 15 -23.23 11.74 16.54
C TYR A 15 -23.68 12.37 17.86
N GLY A 16 -23.01 12.01 18.95
CA GLY A 16 -23.14 12.70 20.24
C GLY A 16 -21.99 13.68 20.41
N MET A 17 -22.29 14.94 20.72
CA MET A 17 -21.29 15.97 21.02
C MET A 17 -21.51 16.60 22.39
N ASP A 18 -20.42 17.03 23.03
CA ASP A 18 -20.48 17.84 24.24
C ASP A 18 -20.85 19.33 23.94
N SER A 19 -20.80 20.21 24.94
CA SER A 19 -21.09 21.64 24.77
C SER A 19 -19.99 22.43 24.06
N GLN A 20 -18.81 21.83 23.87
CA GLN A 20 -17.63 22.43 23.25
C GLN A 20 -17.44 21.92 21.81
N GLY A 21 -18.34 21.06 21.33
CA GLY A 21 -18.31 20.49 19.98
C GLY A 21 -17.45 19.24 19.85
N GLN A 22 -16.96 18.68 20.96
CA GLN A 22 -16.18 17.44 20.95
C GLN A 22 -17.09 16.23 20.76
N LEU A 23 -16.64 15.27 19.96
CA LEU A 23 -17.40 14.08 19.61
C LEU A 23 -17.35 13.06 20.76
N LEU A 24 -18.43 12.90 21.51
CA LEU A 24 -18.52 11.91 22.59
C LEU A 24 -18.83 10.49 22.10
N GLY A 25 -19.41 10.37 20.90
CA GLY A 25 -19.62 9.06 20.28
C GLY A 25 -20.30 9.12 18.92
N VAL A 26 -20.16 8.03 18.18
CA VAL A 26 -20.76 7.80 16.87
C VAL A 26 -21.53 6.49 16.92
N VAL A 27 -22.76 6.50 16.42
CA VAL A 27 -23.53 5.29 16.15
C VAL A 27 -23.62 5.14 14.63
N ASP A 28 -23.03 4.07 14.10
CA ASP A 28 -23.09 3.78 12.67
C ASP A 28 -24.52 3.42 12.23
N ALA A 29 -24.74 3.29 10.92
CA ALA A 29 -26.06 2.96 10.39
C ALA A 29 -26.55 1.53 10.73
N LEU A 30 -25.70 0.70 11.33
CA LEU A 30 -26.04 -0.63 11.84
C LEU A 30 -26.34 -0.62 13.34
N GLY A 31 -26.21 0.53 14.01
CA GLY A 31 -26.45 0.68 15.45
C GLY A 31 -25.22 0.40 16.33
N HIS A 32 -24.04 0.20 15.76
CA HIS A 32 -22.81 -0.01 16.52
C HIS A 32 -22.26 1.33 17.03
N GLN A 33 -21.94 1.38 18.32
CA GLN A 33 -21.50 2.62 18.98
C GLN A 33 -20.00 2.62 19.25
N THR A 34 -19.32 3.67 18.80
CA THR A 34 -17.96 4.04 19.24
C THR A 34 -18.07 5.26 20.15
N SER A 35 -17.39 5.26 21.30
CA SER A 35 -17.39 6.41 22.22
C SER A 35 -15.99 6.96 22.47
N PHE A 36 -15.91 8.25 22.76
CA PHE A 36 -14.66 8.96 23.00
C PHE A 36 -14.71 9.71 24.33
N SER A 37 -13.56 9.86 24.98
CA SER A 37 -13.40 10.73 26.14
C SER A 37 -12.24 11.69 25.94
N TYR A 38 -12.27 12.84 26.61
CA TYR A 38 -11.28 13.90 26.46
C TYR A 38 -10.88 14.47 27.80
N ASP A 39 -9.69 15.05 27.87
CA ASP A 39 -9.28 15.88 29.00
C ASP A 39 -9.84 17.31 28.88
N SER A 40 -9.54 18.15 29.87
CA SER A 40 -9.97 19.56 29.87
C SER A 40 -9.29 20.43 28.81
N ALA A 41 -8.21 19.93 28.19
CA ALA A 41 -7.48 20.60 27.11
C ALA A 41 -7.89 20.07 25.72
N HIS A 42 -8.95 19.25 25.66
CA HIS A 42 -9.49 18.62 24.45
C HIS A 42 -8.64 17.53 23.81
N ASN A 43 -7.66 16.99 24.53
CA ASN A 43 -6.90 15.83 24.07
C ASN A 43 -7.74 14.56 24.24
N LEU A 44 -7.71 13.66 23.25
CA LEU A 44 -8.47 12.41 23.26
C LEU A 44 -7.86 11.44 24.29
N LEU A 45 -8.56 11.13 25.37
CA LEU A 45 -8.07 10.21 26.41
C LEU A 45 -8.39 8.76 26.13
N SER A 46 -9.53 8.48 25.50
CA SER A 46 -9.88 7.10 25.17
C SER A 46 -10.81 7.00 23.98
N THR A 47 -10.66 5.90 23.24
CA THR A 47 -11.64 5.42 22.24
C THR A 47 -12.12 4.05 22.66
N THR A 48 -13.44 3.89 22.81
CA THR A 48 -14.08 2.59 23.08
C THR A 48 -14.82 2.15 21.82
N THR A 49 -14.45 0.99 21.29
CA THR A 49 -15.09 0.41 20.10
C THR A 49 -16.43 -0.26 20.45
N PRO A 50 -17.25 -0.61 19.45
CA PRO A 50 -18.52 -1.32 19.68
C PRO A 50 -18.40 -2.63 20.46
N SER A 51 -17.29 -3.36 20.33
CA SER A 51 -17.03 -4.57 21.14
C SER A 51 -16.64 -4.29 22.59
N GLY A 52 -16.42 -3.03 22.97
CA GLY A 52 -15.97 -2.61 24.30
C GLY A 52 -14.46 -2.54 24.46
N SER A 53 -13.67 -2.79 23.40
CA SER A 53 -12.22 -2.60 23.43
C SER A 53 -11.87 -1.13 23.61
N VAL A 54 -10.95 -0.83 24.55
CA VAL A 54 -10.60 0.55 24.92
C VAL A 54 -9.15 0.86 24.60
N TRP A 55 -8.93 1.80 23.68
CA TRP A 55 -7.63 2.43 23.48
C TRP A 55 -7.51 3.62 24.41
N GLN A 56 -6.40 3.76 25.12
CA GLN A 56 -6.17 4.87 26.06
C GLN A 56 -4.95 5.69 25.65
N GLN A 57 -5.00 6.99 25.92
CA GLN A 57 -3.90 7.91 25.71
C GLN A 57 -3.66 8.76 26.96
N GLN A 58 -2.42 9.20 27.14
CA GLN A 58 -2.03 10.16 28.18
C GLN A 58 -1.21 11.28 27.54
N TYR A 59 -1.39 12.51 28.02
CA TYR A 59 -0.73 13.69 27.49
C TYR A 59 -0.02 14.47 28.58
N ASP A 60 0.98 15.26 28.19
CA ASP A 60 1.51 16.31 29.04
C ASP A 60 0.63 17.58 28.98
N ASN A 61 1.00 18.59 29.77
CA ASN A 61 0.26 19.86 29.83
C ASN A 61 0.34 20.70 28.54
N ARG A 62 1.14 20.30 27.55
CA ARG A 62 1.25 20.96 26.24
C ARG A 62 0.50 20.20 25.14
N GLY A 63 -0.12 19.07 25.48
CA GLY A 63 -0.84 18.23 24.51
C GLY A 63 0.04 17.21 23.79
N ASN A 64 1.28 16.96 24.26
CA ASN A 64 2.12 15.92 23.69
C ASN A 64 1.73 14.55 24.26
N MET A 65 1.58 13.54 23.41
CA MET A 65 1.15 12.19 23.82
C MET A 65 2.29 11.44 24.53
N LEU A 66 2.18 11.24 25.84
CA LEU A 66 3.16 10.51 26.65
C LEU A 66 3.01 8.99 26.58
N VAL A 67 1.77 8.50 26.52
CA VAL A 67 1.45 7.07 26.51
C VAL A 67 0.33 6.81 25.54
N SER A 68 0.47 5.75 24.75
CA SER A 68 -0.63 5.13 24.01
C SER A 68 -0.73 3.68 24.45
N GLN A 69 -1.88 3.30 25.00
CA GLN A 69 -2.15 1.95 25.50
C GLN A 69 -3.24 1.27 24.68
N ASP A 70 -2.97 0.04 24.26
CA ASP A 70 -3.93 -0.80 23.54
C ASP A 70 -4.95 -1.46 24.50
N PRO A 71 -6.03 -2.06 23.97
CA PRO A 71 -7.05 -2.74 24.77
C PRO A 71 -6.55 -3.96 25.57
N LEU A 72 -5.32 -4.43 25.33
CA LEU A 72 -4.67 -5.52 26.05
C LEU A 72 -3.73 -5.00 27.15
N GLY A 73 -3.68 -3.68 27.38
CA GLY A 73 -2.83 -3.03 28.37
C GLY A 73 -1.38 -2.80 27.90
N GLN A 74 -1.06 -3.14 26.65
CA GLN A 74 0.28 -2.94 26.10
C GLN A 74 0.47 -1.46 25.77
N SER A 75 1.58 -0.88 26.19
CA SER A 75 1.75 0.58 26.19
C SER A 75 3.02 1.00 25.45
N THR A 76 2.88 1.92 24.51
CA THR A 76 3.98 2.66 23.88
C THR A 76 4.15 3.99 24.60
N GLN A 77 5.38 4.31 24.99
CA GLN A 77 5.70 5.54 25.72
C GLN A 77 6.57 6.47 24.87
N LEU A 78 6.30 7.77 24.94
CA LEU A 78 7.05 8.79 24.22
C LEU A 78 7.65 9.80 25.20
N ALA A 79 8.83 10.29 24.88
CA ALA A 79 9.47 11.42 25.56
C ALA A 79 9.80 12.50 24.55
N TYR A 80 9.65 13.75 24.97
CA TYR A 80 9.80 14.94 24.12
C TYR A 80 10.95 15.83 24.59
N GLY A 81 11.60 16.48 23.63
CA GLY A 81 12.73 17.38 23.85
C GLY A 81 12.40 18.83 23.51
N VAL A 82 13.34 19.51 22.85
CA VAL A 82 13.13 20.87 22.34
C VAL A 82 12.01 20.88 21.30
N PHE A 83 11.28 22.00 21.23
CA PHE A 83 10.16 22.19 20.29
C PHE A 83 9.06 21.13 20.35
N ASP A 84 8.91 20.45 21.50
CA ASP A 84 7.92 19.38 21.69
C ASP A 84 8.07 18.24 20.64
N LEU A 85 9.32 18.00 20.22
CA LEU A 85 9.68 16.94 19.28
C LEU A 85 10.10 15.66 20.03
N PRO A 86 9.77 14.47 19.50
CA PRO A 86 10.10 13.21 20.16
C PRO A 86 11.61 12.97 20.20
N VAL A 87 12.11 12.60 21.38
CA VAL A 87 13.51 12.20 21.63
C VAL A 87 13.65 10.73 22.03
N SER A 88 12.55 10.09 22.44
CA SER A 88 12.51 8.65 22.70
C SER A 88 11.11 8.09 22.44
N VAL A 89 11.06 6.91 21.83
CA VAL A 89 9.89 6.05 21.77
C VAL A 89 10.27 4.72 22.40
N THR A 90 9.48 4.25 23.37
CA THR A 90 9.65 2.95 24.04
C THR A 90 8.45 2.07 23.68
N ASP A 91 8.69 0.92 23.06
CA ASP A 91 7.64 -0.04 22.73
C ASP A 91 7.14 -0.82 23.98
N PRO A 92 6.06 -1.61 23.87
CA PRO A 92 5.56 -2.39 25.00
C PRO A 92 6.51 -3.48 25.54
N LEU A 93 7.55 -3.85 24.79
CA LEU A 93 8.60 -4.77 25.23
C LEU A 93 9.74 -4.04 25.97
N GLY A 94 9.70 -2.71 26.04
CA GLY A 94 10.74 -1.88 26.65
C GLY A 94 11.88 -1.52 25.70
N ASN A 95 11.79 -1.89 24.42
CA ASN A 95 12.77 -1.54 23.40
C ASN A 95 12.66 -0.05 23.07
N LYS A 96 13.80 0.63 22.90
CA LYS A 96 13.84 2.08 22.71
C LYS A 96 14.38 2.47 21.35
N THR A 97 13.69 3.40 20.71
CA THR A 97 14.25 4.21 19.61
C THR A 97 14.50 5.61 20.14
N LEU A 98 15.69 6.16 19.88
CA LEU A 98 16.12 7.46 20.37
C LEU A 98 16.40 8.40 19.20
N PHE A 99 16.06 9.67 19.38
CA PHE A 99 16.30 10.74 18.41
C PHE A 99 17.22 11.79 19.03
N SER A 100 18.30 12.12 18.33
CA SER A 100 19.11 13.30 18.63
C SER A 100 18.65 14.42 17.71
N LEU A 101 18.33 15.57 18.30
CA LEU A 101 17.79 16.72 17.58
C LEU A 101 18.79 17.88 17.60
N ASP A 102 18.82 18.66 16.53
CA ASP A 102 19.47 19.95 16.54
C ASP A 102 18.71 20.91 17.47
N SER A 103 19.40 21.46 18.47
CA SER A 103 18.77 22.30 19.49
C SER A 103 18.20 23.63 18.97
N SER A 104 18.60 24.07 17.77
CA SER A 104 18.22 25.35 17.17
C SER A 104 17.15 25.20 16.08
N THR A 105 17.17 24.10 15.33
CA THR A 105 16.23 23.86 14.23
C THR A 105 15.21 22.77 14.50
N GLY A 106 15.48 21.85 15.43
CA GLY A 106 14.66 20.66 15.68
C GLY A 106 14.92 19.52 14.69
N ASN A 107 15.86 19.67 13.75
CA ASN A 107 16.18 18.65 12.77
C ASN A 107 16.74 17.37 13.43
N VAL A 108 16.36 16.19 12.93
CA VAL A 108 16.83 14.91 13.45
C VAL A 108 18.26 14.63 12.97
N LEU A 109 19.25 14.74 13.85
CA LEU A 109 20.66 14.48 13.52
C LEU A 109 21.01 12.99 13.56
N GLN A 110 20.35 12.26 14.46
CA GLN A 110 20.64 10.85 14.70
C GLN A 110 19.37 10.10 15.10
N VAL A 111 19.21 8.89 14.57
CA VAL A 111 18.26 7.89 15.07
C VAL A 111 19.04 6.70 15.57
N THR A 112 18.84 6.32 16.82
CA THR A 112 19.38 5.08 17.41
C THR A 112 18.25 4.10 17.61
N ASP A 113 18.31 2.96 16.95
CA ASP A 113 17.31 1.91 17.09
C ASP A 113 17.48 1.10 18.39
N ALA A 114 16.59 0.14 18.64
CA ALA A 114 16.62 -0.68 19.84
C ALA A 114 17.78 -1.68 19.92
N ASN A 115 18.45 -1.96 18.80
CA ASN A 115 19.68 -2.74 18.74
C ASN A 115 20.92 -1.84 18.96
N ASN A 116 20.75 -0.54 19.19
CA ASN A 116 21.78 0.50 19.26
C ASN A 116 22.48 0.80 17.92
N ASN A 117 21.88 0.43 16.80
CA ASN A 117 22.37 0.84 15.49
C ASN A 117 22.02 2.30 15.22
N VAL A 118 22.89 3.01 14.52
CA VAL A 118 22.83 4.47 14.41
C VAL A 118 22.70 4.93 12.97
N SER A 119 21.58 5.53 12.62
CA SER A 119 21.41 6.29 11.38
C SER A 119 21.70 7.77 11.62
N ARG A 120 22.31 8.45 10.66
CA ARG A 120 22.71 9.86 10.77
C ARG A 120 22.19 10.68 9.60
N PHE A 121 21.85 11.94 9.88
CA PHE A 121 21.40 12.88 8.87
C PHE A 121 22.19 14.18 8.97
N SER A 122 22.41 14.81 7.82
CA SER A 122 22.92 16.18 7.75
C SER A 122 21.96 17.03 6.92
N TYR A 123 22.02 18.34 7.13
CA TYR A 123 21.06 19.28 6.56
C TYR A 123 21.77 20.47 5.93
N ASN A 124 21.17 21.00 4.87
CA ASN A 124 21.55 22.28 4.29
C ASN A 124 21.05 23.43 5.19
N GLY A 125 21.51 24.65 4.92
CA GLY A 125 21.13 25.83 5.71
C GLY A 125 19.64 26.19 5.65
N ASP A 126 18.92 25.69 4.65
CA ASP A 126 17.46 25.84 4.49
C ASP A 126 16.65 24.74 5.20
N GLY A 127 17.32 23.76 5.81
CA GLY A 127 16.70 22.63 6.51
C GLY A 127 16.40 21.41 5.63
N SER A 128 16.72 21.44 4.32
CA SER A 128 16.64 20.25 3.46
C SER A 128 17.70 19.21 3.84
N VAL A 129 17.40 17.91 3.70
CA VAL A 129 18.32 16.82 4.06
C VAL A 129 19.47 16.75 3.06
N ALA A 130 20.68 17.12 3.47
CA ALA A 130 21.87 17.06 2.60
C ALA A 130 22.41 15.63 2.43
N SER A 131 22.36 14.83 3.50
CA SER A 131 22.78 13.42 3.44
C SER A 131 22.06 12.55 4.46
N ALA A 132 21.92 11.27 4.14
CA ALA A 132 21.49 10.22 5.05
C ALA A 132 22.52 9.09 5.06
N THR A 133 22.98 8.70 6.24
CA THR A 133 23.94 7.61 6.45
C THR A 133 23.29 6.53 7.28
N ASP A 134 23.27 5.30 6.76
CA ASP A 134 22.74 4.15 7.49
C ASP A 134 23.73 3.62 8.55
N PRO A 135 23.31 2.67 9.40
CA PRO A 135 24.19 2.15 10.44
C PRO A 135 25.40 1.36 9.95
N ALA A 136 25.41 0.91 8.70
CA ALA A 136 26.58 0.29 8.08
C ALA A 136 27.55 1.33 7.48
N GLY A 137 27.24 2.62 7.59
CA GLY A 137 28.08 3.73 7.11
C GLY A 137 27.86 4.09 5.63
N ARG A 138 26.85 3.52 4.98
CA ARG A 138 26.55 3.82 3.57
C ARG A 138 25.79 5.14 3.50
N THR A 139 26.29 6.07 2.68
CA THR A 139 25.78 7.45 2.66
C THR A 139 25.13 7.78 1.33
N THR A 140 23.88 8.24 1.36
CA THR A 140 23.20 8.86 0.22
C THR A 140 23.23 10.37 0.37
N GLN A 141 23.50 11.09 -0.71
CA GLN A 141 23.53 12.56 -0.73
C GLN A 141 22.42 13.12 -1.62
N PHE A 142 21.93 14.30 -1.26
CA PHE A 142 20.84 14.98 -1.97
C PHE A 142 21.23 16.43 -2.27
N GLY A 143 20.98 16.86 -3.50
CA GLY A 143 21.13 18.25 -3.93
C GLY A 143 19.78 18.87 -4.21
N TYR A 144 19.65 20.16 -3.91
CA TYR A 144 18.41 20.93 -4.09
C TYR A 144 18.65 22.22 -4.85
N ASP A 145 17.61 22.72 -5.51
CA ASP A 145 17.59 24.09 -6.02
C ASP A 145 17.16 25.08 -4.92
N GLN A 146 17.17 26.38 -5.24
CA GLN A 146 16.78 27.43 -4.29
C GLN A 146 15.30 27.43 -3.89
N TRP A 147 14.47 26.62 -4.56
CA TRP A 147 13.05 26.44 -4.26
C TRP A 147 12.80 25.15 -3.46
N GLY A 148 13.85 24.41 -3.11
CA GLY A 148 13.77 23.18 -2.33
C GLY A 148 13.43 21.94 -3.16
N HIS A 149 13.48 22.00 -4.50
CA HIS A 149 13.28 20.81 -5.33
C HIS A 149 14.54 19.96 -5.40
N LEU A 150 14.39 18.64 -5.32
CA LEU A 150 15.50 17.69 -5.40
C LEU A 150 16.12 17.70 -6.81
N THR A 151 17.33 18.22 -6.98
CA THR A 151 18.03 18.27 -8.28
C THR A 151 19.01 17.13 -8.49
N SER A 152 19.48 16.49 -7.41
CA SER A 152 20.35 15.32 -7.52
C SER A 152 20.20 14.36 -6.35
N ARG A 153 20.41 13.08 -6.62
CA ARG A 153 20.56 12.03 -5.63
C ARG A 153 21.78 11.20 -5.97
N THR A 154 22.72 11.11 -5.04
CA THR A 154 23.94 10.30 -5.18
C THR A 154 23.83 9.12 -4.22
N ASP A 155 23.84 7.90 -4.76
CA ASP A 155 23.81 6.68 -3.94
C ASP A 155 25.18 6.42 -3.25
N PRO A 156 25.26 5.46 -2.32
CA PRO A 156 26.53 5.17 -1.63
C PRO A 156 27.66 4.65 -2.52
N LEU A 157 27.38 4.27 -3.75
CA LEU A 157 28.36 3.83 -4.75
C LEU A 157 28.82 4.98 -5.65
N GLY A 158 28.29 6.19 -5.45
CA GLY A 158 28.60 7.38 -6.23
C GLY A 158 27.79 7.52 -7.53
N ASN A 159 26.77 6.67 -7.74
CA ASN A 159 25.88 6.79 -8.89
C ASN A 159 24.94 7.97 -8.67
N VAL A 160 24.80 8.83 -9.69
CA VAL A 160 24.02 10.08 -9.59
C VAL A 160 22.79 10.03 -10.48
N THR A 161 21.63 10.23 -9.89
CA THR A 161 20.39 10.56 -10.61
C THR A 161 20.16 12.07 -10.51
N ARG A 162 19.81 12.73 -11.62
CA ARG A 162 19.54 14.17 -11.67
C ARG A 162 18.11 14.46 -12.08
N TYR A 163 17.58 15.58 -11.60
CA TYR A 163 16.25 16.06 -11.90
C TYR A 163 16.31 17.54 -12.29
N SER A 164 15.45 17.95 -13.21
CA SER A 164 15.24 19.36 -13.54
C SER A 164 13.76 19.69 -13.57
N TYR A 165 13.44 20.93 -13.23
CA TYR A 165 12.07 21.39 -13.05
C TYR A 165 11.79 22.60 -13.94
N SER A 166 10.52 22.78 -14.31
CA SER A 166 10.04 23.97 -14.97
C SER A 166 10.00 25.16 -14.00
N VAL A 167 9.75 26.35 -14.55
CA VAL A 167 9.47 27.56 -13.74
C VAL A 167 8.22 27.39 -12.86
N ASP A 168 7.30 26.51 -13.25
CA ASP A 168 6.09 26.15 -12.49
C ASP A 168 6.33 25.00 -11.50
N SER A 169 7.59 24.65 -11.22
CA SER A 169 7.99 23.59 -10.28
C SER A 169 7.55 22.17 -10.69
N LEU A 170 7.29 21.96 -11.99
CA LEU A 170 6.94 20.65 -12.54
C LEU A 170 8.20 19.91 -13.01
N LEU A 171 8.36 18.64 -12.65
CA LEU A 171 9.50 17.82 -13.07
C LEU A 171 9.55 17.75 -14.60
N GLN A 172 10.57 18.31 -15.25
CA GLN A 172 10.74 18.29 -16.72
C GLN A 172 11.61 17.13 -17.19
N GLN A 173 12.64 16.77 -16.42
CA GLN A 173 13.61 15.78 -16.83
C GLN A 173 14.11 14.97 -15.64
N ARG A 174 14.28 13.67 -15.84
CA ARG A 174 15.09 12.77 -15.00
C ARG A 174 16.24 12.25 -15.85
N VAL A 175 17.46 12.28 -15.31
CA VAL A 175 18.64 11.63 -15.90
C VAL A 175 19.11 10.59 -14.91
N ASP A 176 19.04 9.31 -15.29
CA ASP A 176 19.48 8.23 -14.42
C ASP A 176 21.01 8.10 -14.37
N ALA A 177 21.49 7.17 -13.54
CA ALA A 177 22.91 6.91 -13.35
C ALA A 177 23.63 6.38 -14.60
N LEU A 178 22.90 5.88 -15.60
CA LEU A 178 23.44 5.43 -16.88
C LEU A 178 23.41 6.55 -17.95
N GLY A 179 22.83 7.70 -17.63
CA GLY A 179 22.67 8.83 -18.55
C GLY A 179 21.42 8.75 -19.42
N TYR A 180 20.50 7.81 -19.18
CA TYR A 180 19.22 7.80 -19.86
C TYR A 180 18.36 8.96 -19.38
N VAL A 181 17.78 9.65 -20.35
CA VAL A 181 16.91 10.80 -20.13
C VAL A 181 15.46 10.34 -20.24
N THR A 182 14.67 10.62 -19.20
CA THR A 182 13.21 10.64 -19.24
C THR A 182 12.75 12.10 -19.22
N GLN A 183 11.92 12.51 -20.18
CA GLN A 183 11.32 13.84 -20.21
C GLN A 183 9.83 13.78 -19.93
N TYR A 184 9.32 14.79 -19.25
CA TYR A 184 7.92 14.93 -18.89
C TYR A 184 7.41 16.25 -19.46
N SER A 185 6.24 16.22 -20.10
CA SER A 185 5.56 17.42 -20.57
C SER A 185 4.17 17.53 -19.96
N TYR A 186 3.73 18.77 -19.75
CA TYR A 186 2.49 19.09 -19.08
C TYR A 186 1.67 20.04 -19.93
N ASP A 187 0.36 20.04 -19.76
CA ASP A 187 -0.50 21.09 -20.29
C ASP A 187 -0.46 22.37 -19.44
N GLY A 188 -1.19 23.40 -19.87
CA GLY A 188 -1.25 24.68 -19.16
C GLY A 188 -1.91 24.64 -17.78
N TRP A 189 -2.47 23.49 -17.37
CA TRP A 189 -3.01 23.25 -16.03
C TRP A 189 -2.06 22.38 -15.18
N GLY A 190 -0.86 22.10 -15.68
CA GLY A 190 0.15 21.29 -14.98
C GLY A 190 -0.14 19.79 -14.98
N ARG A 191 -1.04 19.30 -15.85
CA ARG A 191 -1.35 17.86 -15.96
C ARG A 191 -0.39 17.21 -16.94
N LEU A 192 0.15 16.04 -16.58
CA LEU A 192 1.10 15.29 -17.41
C LEU A 192 0.45 14.89 -18.74
N VAL A 193 1.02 15.27 -19.88
CA VAL A 193 0.52 14.93 -21.22
C VAL A 193 1.43 13.98 -21.98
N SER A 194 2.73 13.94 -21.66
CA SER A 194 3.63 12.93 -22.23
C SER A 194 4.83 12.63 -21.34
N VAL A 195 5.28 11.38 -21.43
CA VAL A 195 6.60 10.92 -20.98
C VAL A 195 7.36 10.43 -22.21
N SER A 196 8.58 10.88 -22.43
CA SER A 196 9.41 10.47 -23.57
C SER A 196 10.80 10.01 -23.14
N TYR A 197 11.38 9.12 -23.95
CA TYR A 197 12.67 8.46 -23.69
C TYR A 197 13.67 8.76 -24.80
N PRO A 198 14.13 10.02 -24.95
CA PRO A 198 14.93 10.43 -26.11
C PRO A 198 16.27 9.71 -26.24
N THR A 199 16.86 9.24 -25.13
CA THR A 199 18.15 8.53 -25.17
C THR A 199 18.03 7.14 -25.78
N SER A 200 16.98 6.38 -25.41
CA SER A 200 16.79 5.01 -25.89
C SER A 200 15.96 4.94 -27.17
N GLY A 201 15.14 5.95 -27.45
CA GLY A 201 14.16 5.92 -28.54
C GLY A 201 12.99 4.97 -28.26
N ALA A 202 12.82 4.50 -27.01
CA ALA A 202 11.69 3.67 -26.63
C ALA A 202 10.35 4.41 -26.84
N PRO A 203 9.25 3.70 -27.15
CA PRO A 203 7.93 4.33 -27.29
C PRO A 203 7.56 5.09 -26.01
N GLY A 204 7.26 6.39 -26.17
CA GLY A 204 6.80 7.23 -25.07
C GLY A 204 5.39 6.89 -24.61
N ILE A 205 4.96 7.58 -23.55
CA ILE A 205 3.61 7.53 -23.01
C ILE A 205 2.92 8.86 -23.31
N SER A 206 1.63 8.83 -23.64
CA SER A 206 0.81 10.04 -23.76
C SER A 206 -0.48 9.93 -22.96
N TYR A 207 -0.99 11.08 -22.55
CA TYR A 207 -2.20 11.22 -21.76
C TYR A 207 -3.10 12.31 -22.35
N SER A 208 -4.40 12.14 -22.24
CA SER A 208 -5.39 13.16 -22.60
C SER A 208 -6.42 13.30 -21.49
N TRP A 209 -6.77 14.54 -21.20
CA TRP A 209 -7.62 14.92 -20.09
C TRP A 209 -8.83 15.70 -20.59
N ASP A 210 -9.96 15.58 -19.92
CA ASP A 210 -11.14 16.43 -20.17
C ASP A 210 -11.04 17.79 -19.45
N ALA A 211 -12.11 18.58 -19.50
CA ALA A 211 -12.17 19.90 -18.86
C ALA A 211 -12.29 19.81 -17.33
N GLU A 212 -12.75 18.67 -16.82
CA GLU A 212 -12.92 18.38 -15.40
C GLU A 212 -11.64 17.80 -14.76
N GLY A 213 -10.57 17.58 -15.52
CA GLY A 213 -9.31 17.04 -15.01
C GLY A 213 -9.22 15.52 -14.99
N GLN A 214 -10.15 14.82 -15.63
CA GLN A 214 -10.21 13.37 -15.64
C GLN A 214 -9.44 12.81 -16.84
N LEU A 215 -8.69 11.73 -16.62
CA LEU A 215 -7.93 11.07 -17.67
C LEU A 215 -8.90 10.35 -18.61
N ILE A 216 -9.03 10.80 -19.86
CA ILE A 216 -9.94 10.21 -20.85
C ILE A 216 -9.24 9.29 -21.85
N GLN A 217 -7.92 9.44 -22.01
CA GLN A 217 -7.12 8.55 -22.85
C GLN A 217 -5.68 8.43 -22.35
N SER A 218 -5.09 7.25 -22.49
CA SER A 218 -3.66 7.04 -22.35
C SER A 218 -3.13 6.15 -23.48
N SER A 219 -1.92 6.38 -23.95
CA SER A 219 -1.22 5.51 -24.90
C SER A 219 0.15 5.14 -24.37
N ASP A 220 0.53 3.87 -24.53
CA ASP A 220 1.84 3.34 -24.14
C ASP A 220 2.28 2.23 -25.12
N SER A 221 3.40 1.58 -24.84
CA SER A 221 3.94 0.49 -25.67
C SER A 221 3.03 -0.73 -25.80
N THR A 222 1.99 -0.84 -24.97
CA THR A 222 1.00 -1.94 -25.01
C THR A 222 -0.30 -1.54 -25.70
N GLY A 223 -0.45 -0.27 -26.12
CA GLY A 223 -1.57 0.23 -26.92
C GLY A 223 -2.31 1.42 -26.29
N VAL A 224 -3.41 1.80 -26.93
CA VAL A 224 -4.26 2.94 -26.54
C VAL A 224 -5.40 2.49 -25.65
N ARG A 225 -5.69 3.28 -24.62
CA ARG A 225 -6.79 3.08 -23.67
C ARG A 225 -7.62 4.32 -23.55
N SER A 226 -8.94 4.19 -23.43
CA SER A 226 -9.83 5.32 -23.20
C SER A 226 -10.79 5.07 -22.05
N TYR A 227 -11.24 6.14 -21.42
CA TYR A 227 -12.04 6.11 -20.20
C TYR A 227 -13.24 7.04 -20.33
N THR A 228 -14.37 6.62 -19.77
CA THR A 228 -15.56 7.46 -19.62
C THR A 228 -16.02 7.44 -18.18
N TYR A 229 -16.53 8.58 -17.72
CA TYR A 229 -16.93 8.80 -16.35
C TYR A 229 -18.42 9.14 -16.27
N ASP A 230 -19.01 8.89 -15.11
CA ASP A 230 -20.34 9.42 -14.80
C ASP A 230 -20.27 10.87 -14.33
N VAL A 231 -21.44 11.46 -14.05
CA VAL A 231 -21.58 12.85 -13.61
C VAL A 231 -20.90 13.15 -12.26
N LEU A 232 -20.54 12.12 -11.48
CA LEU A 232 -19.82 12.24 -10.22
C LEU A 232 -18.31 12.02 -10.42
N GLY A 233 -17.84 11.90 -11.67
CA GLY A 233 -16.43 11.68 -12.00
C GLY A 233 -15.94 10.26 -11.70
N ARG A 234 -16.84 9.28 -11.55
CA ARG A 234 -16.46 7.88 -11.33
C ARG A 234 -16.34 7.17 -12.67
N LYS A 235 -15.27 6.40 -12.86
CA LYS A 235 -15.02 5.71 -14.13
C LYS A 235 -16.06 4.60 -14.32
N VAL A 236 -16.86 4.68 -15.39
CA VAL A 236 -17.93 3.70 -15.70
C VAL A 236 -17.60 2.81 -16.89
N LYS A 237 -16.62 3.18 -17.71
CA LYS A 237 -16.16 2.34 -18.81
C LYS A 237 -14.69 2.61 -19.14
N ALA A 238 -14.00 1.53 -19.48
CA ALA A 238 -12.64 1.57 -20.01
C ALA A 238 -12.58 0.73 -21.29
N VAL A 239 -11.95 1.27 -22.34
CA VAL A 239 -11.67 0.55 -23.58
C VAL A 239 -10.17 0.33 -23.65
N ASP A 240 -9.76 -0.93 -23.64
CA ASP A 240 -8.38 -1.37 -23.80
C ASP A 240 -8.19 -2.01 -25.20
N PRO A 241 -6.96 -2.24 -25.66
CA PRO A 241 -6.69 -2.93 -26.94
C PRO A 241 -7.30 -4.34 -27.05
N ARG A 242 -7.71 -4.93 -25.93
CA ARG A 242 -8.31 -6.27 -25.87
C ARG A 242 -9.81 -6.31 -25.66
N GLY A 243 -10.44 -5.19 -25.35
CA GLY A 243 -11.87 -5.17 -25.12
C GLY A 243 -12.32 -4.02 -24.24
N THR A 244 -13.61 -4.04 -23.93
CA THR A 244 -14.25 -3.02 -23.11
C THR A 244 -14.59 -3.61 -21.75
N THR A 245 -14.27 -2.90 -20.68
CA THR A 245 -14.78 -3.17 -19.34
C THR A 245 -15.78 -2.09 -18.94
N GLN A 246 -16.74 -2.43 -18.09
CA GLN A 246 -17.77 -1.50 -17.58
C GLN A 246 -17.91 -1.63 -16.07
N ALA A 247 -18.36 -0.57 -15.40
CA ALA A 247 -18.71 -0.58 -13.99
C ALA A 247 -19.95 0.27 -13.72
N SER A 248 -20.70 -0.10 -12.69
CA SER A 248 -21.80 0.69 -12.15
C SER A 248 -21.62 0.91 -10.65
N TYR A 249 -22.15 2.02 -10.14
CA TYR A 249 -22.04 2.41 -8.75
C TYR A 249 -23.41 2.81 -8.20
N ASP A 250 -23.59 2.68 -6.89
CA ASP A 250 -24.75 3.23 -6.20
C ASP A 250 -24.65 4.76 -6.03
N ALA A 251 -25.59 5.38 -5.30
CA ALA A 251 -25.60 6.83 -5.13
C ALA A 251 -24.47 7.37 -4.23
N VAL A 252 -23.85 6.51 -3.41
CA VAL A 252 -22.79 6.89 -2.45
C VAL A 252 -21.39 6.47 -2.90
N GLY A 253 -21.27 5.79 -4.05
CA GLY A 253 -19.98 5.44 -4.66
C GLY A 253 -19.56 3.99 -4.51
N ASN A 254 -20.39 3.11 -3.94
CA ASN A 254 -20.07 1.69 -3.87
C ASN A 254 -20.18 1.05 -5.26
N LEU A 255 -19.19 0.23 -5.62
CA LEU A 255 -19.15 -0.48 -6.91
C LEU A 255 -20.21 -1.59 -6.90
N LEU A 256 -21.32 -1.41 -7.62
CA LEU A 256 -22.42 -2.38 -7.69
C LEU A 256 -22.13 -3.53 -8.67
N SER A 257 -21.57 -3.21 -9.83
CA SER A 257 -21.23 -4.24 -10.80
C SER A 257 -19.99 -3.89 -11.60
N GLN A 258 -19.33 -4.93 -12.09
CA GLN A 258 -18.21 -4.81 -13.00
C GLN A 258 -18.33 -5.86 -14.10
N THR A 259 -18.26 -5.42 -15.35
CA THR A 259 -18.21 -6.28 -16.52
C THR A 259 -16.78 -6.32 -17.05
N ASP A 260 -16.21 -7.51 -17.18
CA ASP A 260 -14.88 -7.68 -17.77
C ASP A 260 -14.92 -7.75 -19.30
N VAL A 261 -13.74 -7.91 -19.91
CA VAL A 261 -13.57 -7.88 -21.37
C VAL A 261 -14.27 -9.04 -22.10
N THR A 262 -14.66 -10.10 -21.38
CA THR A 262 -15.41 -11.24 -21.95
C THR A 262 -16.91 -11.08 -21.82
N GLY A 263 -17.38 -10.05 -21.13
CA GLY A 263 -18.79 -9.86 -20.80
C GLY A 263 -19.21 -10.57 -19.50
N ARG A 264 -18.30 -11.21 -18.77
CA ARG A 264 -18.59 -11.74 -17.44
C ARG A 264 -18.86 -10.59 -16.48
N VAL A 265 -19.91 -10.72 -15.68
CA VAL A 265 -20.38 -9.69 -14.74
C VAL A 265 -20.17 -10.16 -13.31
N LEU A 266 -19.45 -9.37 -12.52
CA LEU A 266 -19.39 -9.49 -11.07
C LEU A 266 -20.36 -8.48 -10.46
N THR A 267 -21.18 -8.92 -9.50
CA THR A 267 -22.14 -8.05 -8.79
C THR A 267 -21.83 -8.04 -7.30
N ASN A 268 -21.79 -6.85 -6.71
CA ASN A 268 -21.48 -6.65 -5.29
C ASN A 268 -22.73 -6.19 -4.53
N SER A 269 -22.80 -6.59 -3.27
CA SER A 269 -23.78 -6.08 -2.31
C SER A 269 -23.07 -5.49 -1.11
N TYR A 270 -23.68 -4.50 -0.47
CA TYR A 270 -23.12 -3.79 0.69
C TYR A 270 -24.14 -3.72 1.82
N ASP A 271 -23.66 -3.63 3.06
CA ASP A 271 -24.49 -3.26 4.21
C ASP A 271 -24.60 -1.73 4.38
N ALA A 272 -25.39 -1.31 5.38
CA ALA A 272 -25.61 0.10 5.67
C ALA A 272 -24.34 0.86 6.14
N ALA A 273 -23.27 0.14 6.50
CA ALA A 273 -21.96 0.71 6.84
C ALA A 273 -20.99 0.68 5.65
N TYR A 274 -21.50 0.49 4.42
CA TYR A 274 -20.74 0.44 3.17
C TYR A 274 -19.72 -0.71 3.09
N ARG A 275 -19.94 -1.77 3.87
CA ARG A 275 -19.05 -2.94 3.86
C ARG A 275 -19.59 -3.98 2.88
N LEU A 276 -18.70 -4.61 2.11
CA LEU A 276 -19.04 -5.60 1.09
C LEU A 276 -19.61 -6.87 1.73
N THR A 277 -20.89 -7.18 1.51
CA THR A 277 -21.55 -8.37 2.07
C THR A 277 -21.59 -9.55 1.11
N SER A 278 -21.52 -9.30 -0.21
CA SER A 278 -21.44 -10.39 -1.19
C SER A 278 -20.77 -9.98 -2.49
N VAL A 279 -20.15 -10.95 -3.15
CA VAL A 279 -19.74 -10.88 -4.56
C VAL A 279 -20.34 -12.07 -5.30
N VAL A 280 -21.04 -11.83 -6.40
CA VAL A 280 -21.64 -12.87 -7.25
C VAL A 280 -20.96 -12.86 -8.61
N ASP A 281 -20.43 -14.00 -9.04
CA ASP A 281 -19.99 -14.23 -10.41
C ASP A 281 -21.17 -14.66 -11.27
N GLY A 282 -21.64 -13.77 -12.15
CA GLY A 282 -22.79 -14.04 -13.02
C GLY A 282 -22.56 -15.12 -14.08
N SER A 283 -21.32 -15.59 -14.28
CA SER A 283 -21.04 -16.66 -15.26
C SER A 283 -21.54 -18.04 -14.80
N ASP A 284 -21.59 -18.29 -13.49
CA ASP A 284 -22.08 -19.53 -12.90
C ASP A 284 -22.85 -19.35 -11.59
N ASN A 285 -23.20 -18.11 -11.24
CA ASN A 285 -23.86 -17.71 -10.00
C ASN A 285 -23.10 -18.07 -8.72
N ALA A 286 -21.78 -18.31 -8.81
CA ALA A 286 -20.96 -18.52 -7.62
C ALA A 286 -20.97 -17.26 -6.75
N GLN A 287 -21.39 -17.41 -5.50
CA GLN A 287 -21.50 -16.32 -4.54
C GLN A 287 -20.50 -16.48 -3.40
N VAL A 288 -19.75 -15.42 -3.13
CA VAL A 288 -18.99 -15.24 -1.88
C VAL A 288 -19.79 -14.33 -0.97
N SER A 289 -19.97 -14.70 0.30
CA SER A 289 -20.66 -13.84 1.28
C SER A 289 -19.75 -13.53 2.46
N LEU A 290 -19.82 -12.32 3.01
CA LEU A 290 -19.02 -11.89 4.16
C LEU A 290 -19.92 -11.50 5.32
N SER A 291 -19.45 -11.81 6.52
CA SER A 291 -19.99 -11.31 7.79
C SER A 291 -18.93 -10.49 8.52
N TYR A 292 -19.37 -9.61 9.41
CA TYR A 292 -18.50 -8.69 10.14
C TYR A 292 -18.76 -8.70 11.64
N THR A 293 -17.72 -8.43 12.42
CA THR A 293 -17.83 -8.08 13.84
C THR A 293 -18.47 -6.70 13.99
N ALA A 294 -18.87 -6.37 15.23
CA ALA A 294 -19.36 -5.03 15.56
C ALA A 294 -18.30 -3.94 15.32
N ASP A 295 -17.01 -4.27 15.40
CA ASP A 295 -15.89 -3.36 15.11
C ASP A 295 -15.56 -3.25 13.61
N GLY A 296 -16.31 -3.92 12.72
CA GLY A 296 -16.10 -3.84 11.27
C GLY A 296 -15.06 -4.79 10.68
N GLN A 297 -14.56 -5.74 11.48
CA GLN A 297 -13.61 -6.75 11.01
C GLN A 297 -14.36 -7.92 10.39
N VAL A 298 -13.79 -8.58 9.37
CA VAL A 298 -14.44 -9.74 8.73
C VAL A 298 -14.51 -10.90 9.71
N SER A 299 -15.71 -11.33 10.11
CA SER A 299 -15.90 -12.47 11.02
C SER A 299 -16.01 -13.80 10.26
N SER A 300 -16.59 -13.80 9.06
CA SER A 300 -16.59 -14.99 8.20
C SER A 300 -16.65 -14.65 6.71
N VAL A 301 -16.16 -15.58 5.90
CA VAL A 301 -16.27 -15.57 4.43
C VAL A 301 -16.78 -16.93 3.98
N MET A 302 -18.00 -16.96 3.43
CA MET A 302 -18.60 -18.15 2.84
C MET A 302 -18.15 -18.30 1.40
N TYR A 303 -17.48 -19.40 1.06
CA TYR A 303 -17.08 -19.71 -0.31
C TYR A 303 -18.20 -20.43 -1.07
N PRO A 304 -18.26 -20.28 -2.40
CA PRO A 304 -19.26 -20.97 -3.23
C PRO A 304 -19.23 -22.50 -3.15
N ASN A 305 -18.12 -23.12 -2.74
CA ASN A 305 -18.03 -24.58 -2.52
C ASN A 305 -18.53 -25.05 -1.14
N GLY A 306 -19.12 -24.16 -0.33
CA GLY A 306 -19.66 -24.49 0.99
C GLY A 306 -18.62 -24.55 2.11
N VAL A 307 -17.38 -24.11 1.85
CA VAL A 307 -16.39 -23.90 2.90
C VAL A 307 -16.56 -22.49 3.48
N GLU A 308 -16.76 -22.40 4.78
CA GLU A 308 -16.78 -21.14 5.51
C GLU A 308 -15.41 -20.90 6.16
N VAL A 309 -14.82 -19.74 5.89
CA VAL A 309 -13.62 -19.26 6.58
C VAL A 309 -14.04 -18.37 7.73
N GLN A 310 -13.75 -18.78 8.96
CA GLN A 310 -14.14 -18.07 10.18
C GLN A 310 -12.92 -17.41 10.82
N TYR A 311 -13.08 -16.17 11.26
CA TYR A 311 -12.03 -15.36 11.86
C TYR A 311 -12.35 -15.04 13.32
N SER A 312 -11.31 -14.99 14.15
CA SER A 312 -11.39 -14.47 15.51
C SER A 312 -10.29 -13.44 15.74
N TYR A 313 -10.57 -12.49 16.64
CA TYR A 313 -9.69 -11.37 16.94
C TYR A 313 -9.47 -11.24 18.44
N ASP A 314 -8.32 -10.68 18.84
CA ASP A 314 -8.15 -10.19 20.21
C ASP A 314 -8.73 -8.76 20.35
N ALA A 315 -8.70 -8.23 21.58
CA ALA A 315 -9.24 -6.90 21.87
C ALA A 315 -8.47 -5.77 21.15
N ALA A 316 -7.21 -5.98 20.76
CA ALA A 316 -6.45 -5.04 19.94
C ALA A 316 -6.75 -5.18 18.43
N GLY A 317 -7.63 -6.10 18.05
CA GLY A 317 -8.08 -6.32 16.69
C GLY A 317 -7.15 -7.19 15.84
N ARG A 318 -6.22 -7.93 16.45
CA ARG A 318 -5.29 -8.83 15.73
C ARG A 318 -5.94 -10.20 15.55
N VAL A 319 -5.71 -10.86 14.41
CA VAL A 319 -6.30 -12.17 14.09
C VAL A 319 -5.74 -13.26 15.01
N THR A 320 -6.55 -13.84 15.88
CA THR A 320 -6.16 -14.93 16.77
C THR A 320 -6.53 -16.30 16.23
N SER A 321 -7.51 -16.39 15.34
CA SER A 321 -7.86 -17.65 14.67
C SER A 321 -8.37 -17.46 13.24
N VAL A 322 -8.05 -18.44 12.39
CA VAL A 322 -8.63 -18.63 11.06
C VAL A 322 -9.01 -20.11 10.93
N GLN A 323 -10.28 -20.42 10.72
CA GLN A 323 -10.78 -21.80 10.58
C GLN A 323 -11.47 -21.98 9.24
N HIS A 324 -11.13 -23.03 8.50
CA HIS A 324 -11.76 -23.38 7.23
C HIS A 324 -12.66 -24.59 7.43
N VAL A 325 -13.96 -24.35 7.49
CA VAL A 325 -14.97 -25.34 7.89
C VAL A 325 -15.85 -25.70 6.69
N LEU A 326 -15.91 -26.98 6.34
CA LEU A 326 -16.90 -27.45 5.38
C LEU A 326 -18.27 -27.54 6.09
N VAL A 327 -19.20 -26.65 5.74
CA VAL A 327 -20.45 -26.47 6.50
C VAL A 327 -21.36 -27.69 6.43
N SER A 328 -21.36 -28.40 5.31
CA SER A 328 -22.21 -29.59 5.11
C SER A 328 -21.91 -30.73 6.09
N SER A 329 -20.67 -30.84 6.58
CA SER A 329 -20.24 -31.87 7.53
C SER A 329 -19.80 -31.32 8.89
N GLY A 330 -19.58 -30.00 8.99
CA GLY A 330 -18.94 -29.38 10.16
C GLY A 330 -17.45 -29.68 10.29
N THR A 331 -16.82 -30.23 9.24
CA THR A 331 -15.42 -30.65 9.28
C THR A 331 -14.50 -29.43 9.16
N VAL A 332 -13.59 -29.26 10.11
CA VAL A 332 -12.45 -28.33 9.96
C VAL A 332 -11.45 -28.96 8.99
N LEU A 333 -11.31 -28.36 7.80
CA LEU A 333 -10.35 -28.78 6.78
C LEU A 333 -8.93 -28.40 7.19
N VAL A 334 -8.77 -27.14 7.65
CA VAL A 334 -7.55 -26.61 8.24
C VAL A 334 -7.91 -25.44 9.15
N GLY A 335 -7.17 -25.27 10.23
CA GLY A 335 -7.33 -24.15 11.15
C GLY A 335 -5.98 -23.62 11.63
N TYR A 336 -5.96 -22.36 12.03
CA TYR A 336 -4.77 -21.68 12.55
C TYR A 336 -5.15 -20.93 13.82
N SER A 337 -4.33 -21.04 14.86
CA SER A 337 -4.41 -20.21 16.06
C SER A 337 -3.11 -19.43 16.21
N ALA A 338 -3.19 -18.12 16.32
CA ALA A 338 -2.05 -17.21 16.38
C ALA A 338 -1.89 -16.61 17.78
N SER A 339 -0.64 -16.43 18.20
CA SER A 339 -0.28 -15.70 19.43
C SER A 339 0.73 -14.61 19.13
N TYR A 340 0.65 -13.52 19.87
CA TYR A 340 1.44 -12.31 19.68
C TYR A 340 2.22 -11.95 20.94
N ASP A 341 3.37 -11.29 20.78
CA ASP A 341 4.04 -10.63 21.91
C ASP A 341 3.40 -9.28 22.25
N ALA A 342 3.94 -8.62 23.27
CA ALA A 342 3.49 -7.30 23.72
C ALA A 342 3.60 -6.21 22.63
N ALA A 343 4.56 -6.33 21.71
CA ALA A 343 4.70 -5.41 20.57
C ALA A 343 3.80 -5.78 19.38
N GLY A 344 2.97 -6.82 19.50
CA GLY A 344 2.07 -7.26 18.44
C GLY A 344 2.72 -8.08 17.33
N ARG A 345 3.94 -8.60 17.56
CA ARG A 345 4.61 -9.48 16.62
C ARG A 345 4.11 -10.91 16.80
N LEU A 346 3.86 -11.61 15.70
CA LEU A 346 3.39 -13.00 15.72
C LEU A 346 4.49 -13.92 16.28
N VAL A 347 4.28 -14.52 17.45
CA VAL A 347 5.29 -15.39 18.08
C VAL A 347 4.98 -16.88 17.96
N GLN A 348 3.72 -17.23 17.67
CA GLN A 348 3.33 -18.63 17.51
C GLN A 348 2.15 -18.79 16.57
N VAL A 349 2.15 -19.87 15.79
CA VAL A 349 1.00 -20.37 15.04
C VAL A 349 0.84 -21.86 15.33
N VAL A 350 -0.36 -22.28 15.73
CA VAL A 350 -0.75 -23.68 15.86
C VAL A 350 -1.69 -24.03 14.72
N GLU A 351 -1.35 -25.05 13.95
CA GLU A 351 -2.20 -25.55 12.87
C GLU A 351 -3.08 -26.72 13.34
N GLN A 352 -4.34 -26.71 12.95
CA GLN A 352 -5.32 -27.76 13.20
C GLN A 352 -5.76 -28.39 11.88
N PRO A 353 -6.09 -29.69 11.84
CA PRO A 353 -6.07 -30.64 12.96
C PRO A 353 -4.68 -31.28 13.20
N SER A 354 -3.66 -30.91 12.42
CA SER A 354 -2.32 -31.53 12.50
C SER A 354 -1.65 -31.39 13.86
N GLY A 355 -1.96 -30.32 14.61
CA GLY A 355 -1.31 -29.97 15.86
C GLY A 355 0.11 -29.45 15.66
N ASP A 356 0.54 -29.21 14.41
CA ASP A 356 1.85 -28.65 14.11
C ASP A 356 1.96 -27.24 14.70
N VAL A 357 3.10 -26.91 15.29
CA VAL A 357 3.34 -25.62 15.93
C VAL A 357 4.52 -24.94 15.28
N THR A 358 4.35 -23.69 14.85
CA THR A 358 5.44 -22.81 14.42
C THR A 358 5.67 -21.72 15.46
N VAL A 359 6.93 -21.51 15.88
CA VAL A 359 7.34 -20.48 16.84
C VAL A 359 8.33 -19.53 16.18
N TYR A 360 8.17 -18.23 16.44
CA TYR A 360 9.00 -17.16 15.91
C TYR A 360 9.77 -16.46 17.02
N GLN A 361 11.00 -16.05 16.73
CA GLN A 361 11.82 -15.22 17.60
C GLN A 361 12.40 -14.05 16.82
N TYR A 362 12.40 -12.88 17.46
CA TYR A 362 12.80 -11.62 16.86
C TYR A 362 13.88 -10.93 17.69
N ASP A 363 14.68 -10.06 17.06
CA ASP A 363 15.51 -9.11 17.77
C ASP A 363 14.68 -7.89 18.25
N ALA A 364 15.35 -6.88 18.82
CA ALA A 364 14.67 -5.70 19.38
C ALA A 364 14.08 -4.75 18.32
N VAL A 365 14.57 -4.81 17.08
CA VAL A 365 14.03 -4.04 15.94
C VAL A 365 13.09 -4.86 15.07
N GLY A 366 12.78 -6.09 15.49
CA GLY A 366 11.80 -6.95 14.87
C GLY A 366 12.36 -7.92 13.83
N ASN A 367 13.66 -7.94 13.51
CA ASN A 367 14.23 -8.90 12.55
C ASN A 367 13.99 -10.34 13.01
N LEU A 368 13.58 -11.24 12.10
CA LEU A 368 13.35 -12.65 12.41
C LEU A 368 14.68 -13.37 12.67
N LEU A 369 14.97 -13.70 13.92
CA LEU A 369 16.17 -14.47 14.29
C LEU A 369 15.97 -15.97 14.10
N LYS A 370 14.76 -16.46 14.38
CA LYS A 370 14.44 -17.88 14.30
C LYS A 370 12.98 -18.12 13.96
N GLU A 371 12.74 -19.11 13.12
CA GLU A 371 11.44 -19.76 12.93
C GLU A 371 11.62 -21.25 13.16
N GLN A 372 10.74 -21.87 13.94
CA GLN A 372 10.82 -23.30 14.24
C GLN A 372 9.44 -23.92 14.15
N ARG A 373 9.28 -24.89 13.26
CA ARG A 373 8.10 -25.74 13.21
C ARG A 373 8.37 -27.12 13.80
N SER A 374 7.49 -27.56 14.68
CA SER A 374 7.44 -28.90 15.25
C SER A 374 6.15 -29.62 14.85
N GLY A 375 6.19 -30.95 14.78
CA GLY A 375 5.06 -31.79 14.39
C GLY A 375 5.39 -32.65 13.17
N SER A 376 4.37 -32.96 12.38
CA SER A 376 4.45 -33.81 11.18
C SER A 376 5.28 -33.21 10.04
N ARG A 377 5.28 -31.88 9.91
CA ARG A 377 6.04 -31.12 8.90
C ARG A 377 7.06 -30.22 9.59
N SER A 378 8.10 -30.83 10.16
CA SER A 378 9.11 -30.14 10.96
C SER A 378 10.19 -29.45 10.12
N TYR A 379 10.41 -28.16 10.37
CA TYR A 379 11.55 -27.42 9.82
C TYR A 379 12.01 -26.32 10.78
N SER A 380 13.19 -25.77 10.55
CA SER A 380 13.70 -24.61 11.28
C SER A 380 14.49 -23.69 10.38
N GLY A 381 14.30 -22.39 10.56
CA GLY A 381 15.12 -21.31 9.99
C GLY A 381 15.83 -20.54 11.10
N SER A 382 17.11 -20.18 10.88
CA SER A 382 17.83 -19.22 11.71
C SER A 382 18.55 -18.20 10.84
N TYR A 383 18.55 -16.94 11.29
CA TYR A 383 19.02 -15.81 10.49
C TYR A 383 19.84 -14.83 11.33
N THR A 384 20.80 -14.18 10.68
CA THR A 384 21.56 -13.07 11.26
C THR A 384 21.55 -11.88 10.32
N TYR A 385 21.79 -10.69 10.86
CA TYR A 385 21.67 -9.43 10.15
C TYR A 385 22.83 -8.50 10.45
N ASP A 386 23.13 -7.61 9.52
CA ASP A 386 24.04 -6.49 9.73
C ASP A 386 23.33 -5.35 10.49
N PRO A 387 24.05 -4.30 10.92
CA PRO A 387 23.46 -3.13 11.58
C PRO A 387 22.39 -2.38 10.78
N SER A 388 22.30 -2.61 9.46
CA SER A 388 21.29 -2.02 8.58
C SER A 388 20.16 -3.00 8.22
N ASN A 389 20.00 -4.08 9.00
CA ASN A 389 18.98 -5.11 8.82
C ASN A 389 19.09 -5.90 7.50
N LEU A 390 20.28 -5.92 6.87
CA LEU A 390 20.58 -6.80 5.73
C LEU A 390 20.98 -8.18 6.24
N ARG A 391 20.44 -9.24 5.64
CA ARG A 391 20.65 -10.62 6.10
C ARG A 391 22.08 -11.08 5.85
N LEU A 392 22.85 -11.42 6.87
CA LEU A 392 24.22 -11.93 6.74
C LEU A 392 24.28 -13.46 6.60
N SER A 393 23.36 -14.18 7.26
CA SER A 393 23.27 -15.63 7.14
C SER A 393 21.84 -16.13 7.20
N ALA A 394 21.62 -17.30 6.57
CA ALA A 394 20.41 -18.09 6.73
C ALA A 394 20.77 -19.57 6.80
N GLN A 395 20.26 -20.26 7.81
CA GLN A 395 20.29 -21.71 7.89
C GLN A 395 18.86 -22.23 7.89
N VAL A 396 18.54 -23.15 6.97
CA VAL A 396 17.26 -23.85 6.92
C VAL A 396 17.50 -25.34 7.04
N VAL A 397 16.80 -25.97 7.98
CA VAL A 397 16.84 -27.41 8.25
C VAL A 397 15.44 -27.96 8.10
N VAL A 398 15.26 -28.95 7.23
CA VAL A 398 13.97 -29.62 7.01
C VAL A 398 14.13 -31.08 7.42
N ASN A 399 13.25 -31.58 8.31
CA ASN A 399 13.32 -32.94 8.86
C ASN A 399 14.73 -33.32 9.39
N GLY A 400 15.42 -32.37 10.05
CA GLY A 400 16.76 -32.56 10.58
C GLY A 400 17.92 -32.48 9.58
N VAL A 401 17.64 -32.29 8.29
CA VAL A 401 18.65 -32.14 7.24
C VAL A 401 18.82 -30.67 6.86
N PRO A 402 20.03 -30.09 6.97
CA PRO A 402 20.29 -28.76 6.43
C PRO A 402 20.09 -28.74 4.91
N VAL A 403 19.13 -27.94 4.44
CA VAL A 403 18.83 -27.77 3.00
C VAL A 403 19.31 -26.43 2.46
N HIS A 404 19.66 -25.49 3.35
CA HIS A 404 20.24 -24.19 3.01
C HIS A 404 21.18 -23.77 4.15
N MET A 405 22.41 -23.40 3.82
CA MET A 405 23.41 -22.84 4.73
C MET A 405 24.10 -21.66 4.05
N GLY A 406 23.33 -20.60 3.81
CA GLY A 406 23.75 -19.43 3.03
C GLY A 406 24.48 -18.39 3.86
N SER A 407 25.65 -17.97 3.39
CA SER A 407 26.34 -16.73 3.77
C SER A 407 26.11 -15.67 2.68
N TYR A 408 25.67 -14.48 3.07
CA TYR A 408 25.25 -13.41 2.16
C TYR A 408 26.24 -12.25 2.19
N SER A 409 26.65 -11.81 1.00
CA SER A 409 27.59 -10.70 0.84
C SER A 409 26.95 -9.55 0.06
N TYR A 410 27.24 -8.32 0.46
CA TYR A 410 26.69 -7.11 -0.13
C TYR A 410 27.79 -6.18 -0.64
N ASP A 411 27.49 -5.35 -1.64
CA ASP A 411 28.39 -4.28 -2.08
C ASP A 411 28.34 -3.04 -1.18
N GLY A 412 29.11 -1.99 -1.52
CA GLY A 412 29.13 -0.72 -0.77
C GLY A 412 27.81 0.06 -0.79
N GLY A 413 26.84 -0.31 -1.63
CA GLY A 413 25.47 0.20 -1.61
C GLY A 413 24.53 -0.66 -0.76
N GLY A 414 25.01 -1.78 -0.24
CA GLY A 414 24.26 -2.83 0.44
C GLY A 414 23.29 -3.57 -0.48
N ARG A 415 23.68 -3.75 -1.74
CA ARG A 415 22.98 -4.60 -2.71
C ARG A 415 23.59 -6.01 -2.64
N LEU A 416 22.76 -7.04 -2.65
CA LEU A 416 23.23 -8.43 -2.53
C LEU A 416 24.08 -8.79 -3.75
N VAL A 417 25.32 -9.21 -3.57
CA VAL A 417 26.23 -9.60 -4.66
C VAL A 417 26.56 -11.08 -4.69
N GLN A 418 26.48 -11.76 -3.55
CA GLN A 418 26.81 -13.18 -3.48
C GLN A 418 26.05 -13.90 -2.38
N VAL A 419 25.68 -15.15 -2.65
CA VAL A 419 25.29 -16.12 -1.63
C VAL A 419 26.13 -17.38 -1.79
N VAL A 420 26.85 -17.76 -0.75
CA VAL A 420 27.60 -19.03 -0.69
C VAL A 420 26.83 -19.99 0.20
N ASP A 421 26.31 -21.07 -0.38
CA ASP A 421 25.53 -22.08 0.35
C ASP A 421 26.35 -23.35 0.52
N SER A 422 26.77 -23.63 1.76
CA SER A 422 27.59 -24.80 2.07
C SER A 422 26.80 -26.11 2.15
N ALA A 423 25.46 -26.06 2.25
CA ALA A 423 24.62 -27.26 2.27
C ALA A 423 24.44 -27.81 0.84
N THR A 424 24.25 -26.90 -0.12
CA THR A 424 24.08 -27.26 -1.54
C THR A 424 25.39 -27.20 -2.34
N ASN A 425 26.48 -26.72 -1.73
CA ASN A 425 27.76 -26.46 -2.38
C ASN A 425 27.62 -25.56 -3.61
N THR A 426 26.78 -24.54 -3.50
CA THR A 426 26.53 -23.58 -4.58
C THR A 426 27.06 -22.21 -4.23
N THR A 427 27.48 -21.47 -5.26
CA THR A 427 27.77 -20.05 -5.15
C THR A 427 26.93 -19.32 -6.17
N GLU A 428 26.11 -18.42 -5.66
CA GLU A 428 25.23 -17.57 -6.44
C GLU A 428 25.84 -16.19 -6.53
N VAL A 429 25.88 -15.64 -7.74
CA VAL A 429 26.44 -14.31 -8.01
C VAL A 429 25.37 -13.43 -8.62
N TYR A 430 25.27 -12.21 -8.08
CA TYR A 430 24.30 -11.20 -8.47
C TYR A 430 25.07 -9.98 -8.99
N SER A 431 24.61 -9.42 -10.10
CA SER A 431 25.17 -8.19 -10.65
C SER A 431 24.09 -7.12 -10.78
N TRP A 432 24.48 -5.86 -10.65
CA TRP A 432 23.56 -4.73 -10.60
C TRP A 432 23.97 -3.65 -11.59
N ASN A 433 22.97 -3.03 -12.22
CA ASN A 433 23.16 -1.82 -13.00
C ASN A 433 23.46 -0.62 -12.08
N ALA A 434 24.07 0.41 -12.65
CA ALA A 434 24.29 1.69 -11.94
C ALA A 434 22.98 2.37 -11.52
N THR A 435 21.86 2.05 -12.19
CA THR A 435 20.50 2.50 -11.84
C THR A 435 19.92 1.83 -10.60
N GLY A 436 20.62 0.85 -10.00
CA GLY A 436 20.12 0.11 -8.85
C GLY A 436 19.16 -1.04 -9.20
N THR A 437 18.98 -1.36 -10.49
CA THR A 437 18.23 -2.55 -10.92
C THR A 437 19.16 -3.77 -11.04
N LEU A 438 18.68 -4.96 -10.69
CA LEU A 438 19.41 -6.22 -10.79
C LEU A 438 19.66 -6.55 -12.27
N ALA A 439 20.90 -6.69 -12.69
CA ALA A 439 21.29 -6.98 -14.06
C ALA A 439 21.36 -8.49 -14.32
N SER A 440 21.87 -9.25 -13.37
CA SER A 440 21.90 -10.72 -13.45
C SER A 440 21.69 -11.40 -12.11
N ALA A 441 21.15 -12.62 -12.20
CA ALA A 441 20.91 -13.49 -11.05
C ALA A 441 21.10 -14.97 -11.45
N PRO A 442 21.42 -15.87 -10.51
CA PRO A 442 21.38 -17.31 -10.75
C PRO A 442 19.96 -17.78 -11.10
N GLY A 443 19.85 -18.84 -11.89
CA GLY A 443 18.64 -19.62 -12.14
C GLY A 443 18.91 -21.12 -12.19
N PRO A 444 17.88 -21.97 -12.29
CA PRO A 444 18.02 -23.43 -12.33
C PRO A 444 18.77 -23.92 -13.57
N GLY A 445 20.10 -24.04 -13.47
CA GLY A 445 20.96 -24.49 -14.58
C GLY A 445 21.27 -23.42 -15.64
N TYR A 446 20.95 -22.16 -15.37
CA TYR A 446 21.24 -21.03 -16.26
C TYR A 446 21.47 -19.73 -15.47
N THR A 447 22.02 -18.71 -16.12
CA THR A 447 22.07 -17.34 -15.59
C THR A 447 20.92 -16.53 -16.18
N ARG A 448 20.21 -15.79 -15.32
CA ARG A 448 19.19 -14.81 -15.71
C ARG A 448 19.87 -13.50 -16.06
N GLY A 449 19.63 -13.00 -17.27
CA GLY A 449 19.88 -11.59 -17.62
C GLY A 449 18.57 -10.82 -17.53
N LEU A 450 18.50 -9.82 -16.68
CA LEU A 450 17.29 -9.04 -16.43
C LEU A 450 17.37 -7.70 -17.17
N MET A 451 16.33 -7.39 -17.94
CA MET A 451 16.25 -6.19 -18.77
C MET A 451 15.18 -5.24 -18.25
N TRP A 452 15.54 -3.98 -18.10
CA TRP A 452 14.72 -2.95 -17.48
C TRP A 452 14.44 -1.82 -18.47
N ASN A 453 13.25 -1.24 -18.40
CA ASN A 453 12.97 0.02 -19.11
C ASN A 453 13.42 1.23 -18.28
N GLU A 454 13.21 2.41 -18.86
CA GLU A 454 13.61 3.71 -18.33
C GLU A 454 12.86 4.09 -17.05
N GLU A 455 11.73 3.43 -16.77
CA GLU A 455 10.95 3.55 -15.53
C GLU A 455 11.33 2.50 -14.48
N GLY A 456 12.41 1.74 -14.70
CA GLY A 456 12.86 0.73 -13.75
C GLY A 456 11.93 -0.49 -13.65
N GLN A 457 11.17 -0.78 -14.71
CA GLN A 457 10.28 -1.94 -14.80
C GLN A 457 10.93 -3.09 -15.57
N LEU A 458 10.79 -4.33 -15.09
CA LEU A 458 11.38 -5.51 -15.72
C LEU A 458 10.62 -5.84 -17.01
N VAL A 459 11.25 -5.63 -18.16
CA VAL A 459 10.66 -5.84 -19.50
C VAL A 459 11.10 -7.14 -20.17
N GLY A 460 12.13 -7.80 -19.66
CA GLY A 460 12.48 -9.13 -20.14
C GLY A 460 13.48 -9.87 -19.27
N ILE A 461 13.51 -11.19 -19.46
CA ILE A 461 14.49 -12.10 -18.85
C ILE A 461 15.11 -12.95 -19.95
N ALA A 462 16.44 -13.02 -19.98
CA ALA A 462 17.20 -13.91 -20.83
C ALA A 462 17.77 -15.08 -20.02
N HIS A 463 17.75 -16.28 -20.58
CA HIS A 463 18.44 -17.46 -20.07
C HIS A 463 19.73 -17.67 -20.85
N ASN A 464 20.88 -17.55 -20.17
CA ASN A 464 22.21 -17.64 -20.79
C ASN A 464 22.35 -16.74 -22.04
N GLY A 465 21.78 -15.54 -21.98
CA GLY A 465 21.82 -14.54 -23.06
C GLY A 465 20.73 -14.68 -24.13
N VAL A 466 19.91 -15.74 -24.10
CA VAL A 466 18.78 -15.92 -25.01
C VAL A 466 17.50 -15.40 -24.34
N LEU A 467 16.81 -14.45 -24.95
CA LEU A 467 15.58 -13.88 -24.43
C LEU A 467 14.50 -14.99 -24.27
N ALA A 468 14.07 -15.21 -23.03
CA ALA A 468 13.11 -16.25 -22.66
C ALA A 468 11.73 -15.65 -22.36
N TYR A 469 11.70 -14.49 -21.68
CA TYR A 469 10.45 -13.81 -21.33
C TYR A 469 10.47 -12.34 -21.69
N GLN A 470 9.29 -11.82 -22.00
CA GLN A 470 9.02 -10.39 -22.18
C GLN A 470 7.83 -9.96 -21.34
N TYR A 471 7.80 -8.71 -20.92
CA TYR A 471 6.72 -8.13 -20.12
C TYR A 471 6.31 -6.76 -20.70
N GLY A 472 5.01 -6.46 -20.62
CA GLY A 472 4.48 -5.15 -20.99
C GLY A 472 3.71 -4.50 -19.86
N TYR A 473 3.86 -3.18 -19.72
CA TYR A 473 3.25 -2.37 -18.68
C TYR A 473 2.41 -1.25 -19.29
N GLY A 474 1.31 -0.90 -18.64
CA GLY A 474 0.49 0.24 -19.05
C GLY A 474 1.10 1.56 -18.55
N ALA A 475 0.53 2.67 -19.02
CA ALA A 475 0.85 4.03 -18.58
C ALA A 475 0.70 4.23 -17.05
N ASP A 476 -0.17 3.44 -16.41
CA ASP A 476 -0.35 3.38 -14.96
C ASP A 476 0.70 2.53 -14.24
N GLY A 477 1.71 2.01 -14.93
CA GLY A 477 2.78 1.17 -14.38
C GLY A 477 2.38 -0.26 -14.02
N ASN A 478 1.14 -0.68 -14.29
CA ASN A 478 0.67 -2.03 -14.01
C ASN A 478 1.03 -2.98 -15.15
N ARG A 479 1.47 -4.21 -14.83
CA ARG A 479 1.72 -5.27 -15.82
C ARG A 479 0.45 -5.61 -16.58
N ARG A 480 0.54 -5.62 -17.92
CA ARG A 480 -0.55 -5.92 -18.86
C ARG A 480 -0.41 -7.29 -19.49
N TRP A 481 0.83 -7.75 -19.69
CA TRP A 481 1.12 -9.07 -20.20
C TRP A 481 2.53 -9.53 -19.88
N ARG A 482 2.70 -10.84 -20.01
CA ARG A 482 3.97 -11.57 -20.09
C ARG A 482 3.91 -12.43 -21.35
N LYS A 483 5.05 -12.62 -22.00
CA LYS A 483 5.22 -13.58 -23.10
C LYS A 483 6.33 -14.55 -22.74
N ASP A 484 6.03 -15.84 -22.79
CA ASP A 484 7.02 -16.92 -22.86
C ASP A 484 7.37 -17.15 -24.33
N LEU A 485 8.61 -16.88 -24.69
CA LEU A 485 9.09 -16.98 -26.06
C LEU A 485 9.41 -18.42 -26.48
N ALA A 486 9.80 -19.29 -25.53
CA ALA A 486 10.16 -20.67 -25.81
C ALA A 486 8.92 -21.49 -26.19
N ASN A 487 7.82 -21.27 -25.46
CA ASN A 487 6.54 -21.95 -25.71
C ASN A 487 5.60 -21.14 -26.60
N ASN A 488 5.98 -19.91 -26.98
CA ASN A 488 5.15 -18.94 -27.70
C ASN A 488 3.79 -18.71 -27.03
N VAL A 489 3.79 -18.66 -25.70
CA VAL A 489 2.59 -18.47 -24.87
C VAL A 489 2.55 -17.02 -24.42
N TRP A 490 1.42 -16.37 -24.67
CA TRP A 490 1.12 -15.10 -24.01
C TRP A 490 0.37 -15.36 -22.71
N VAL A 491 0.56 -14.52 -21.71
CA VAL A 491 -0.30 -14.44 -20.54
C VAL A 491 -0.64 -12.99 -20.35
N TRP A 492 -1.92 -12.68 -20.33
CA TRP A 492 -2.33 -11.31 -20.15
C TRP A 492 -3.11 -11.05 -18.87
N TYR A 493 -2.97 -9.82 -18.37
CA TYR A 493 -3.56 -9.31 -17.15
C TYR A 493 -4.51 -8.16 -17.49
N PRO A 494 -5.78 -8.44 -17.83
CA PRO A 494 -6.80 -7.40 -18.04
C PRO A 494 -7.04 -6.64 -16.73
N CYS A 495 -7.26 -5.32 -16.83
CA CYS A 495 -7.77 -4.52 -15.71
C CYS A 495 -9.28 -4.34 -15.83
N GLY A 496 -9.97 -4.29 -14.68
CA GLY A 496 -11.33 -3.79 -14.60
C GLY A 496 -11.42 -2.26 -14.61
N VAL A 497 -12.62 -1.73 -14.80
CA VAL A 497 -12.90 -0.27 -14.79
C VAL A 497 -12.68 0.36 -13.42
N ALA A 498 -13.11 -0.32 -12.35
CA ALA A 498 -12.99 0.18 -10.98
C ALA A 498 -11.60 -0.07 -10.35
N CYS A 499 -10.68 -0.68 -11.11
CA CYS A 499 -9.36 -1.03 -10.58
C CYS A 499 -8.46 0.21 -10.51
N SER A 500 -8.29 0.78 -9.32
CA SER A 500 -7.09 1.57 -9.00
C SER A 500 -5.84 0.68 -8.87
N ALA A 501 -6.01 -0.65 -8.71
CA ALA A 501 -4.94 -1.63 -8.88
C ALA A 501 -5.43 -3.00 -9.37
N GLY A 502 -5.25 -3.24 -10.68
CA GLY A 502 -5.06 -4.56 -11.32
C GLY A 502 -5.59 -5.83 -10.64
N GLU A 503 -6.88 -5.89 -10.33
CA GLU A 503 -7.52 -7.15 -9.98
C GLU A 503 -7.45 -8.05 -11.22
N LEU A 504 -6.64 -9.11 -11.12
CA LEU A 504 -6.58 -10.09 -12.19
C LEU A 504 -7.91 -10.82 -12.16
N VAL A 505 -8.77 -10.47 -13.10
CA VAL A 505 -10.08 -11.08 -13.29
C VAL A 505 -9.97 -12.35 -14.13
N GLU A 506 -9.04 -12.38 -15.10
CA GLU A 506 -8.80 -13.55 -15.95
C GLU A 506 -7.34 -13.63 -16.43
N GLU A 507 -6.79 -14.83 -16.57
CA GLU A 507 -5.59 -15.11 -17.36
C GLU A 507 -6.01 -15.63 -18.72
N VAL A 508 -5.50 -15.01 -19.78
CA VAL A 508 -5.72 -15.47 -21.17
C VAL A 508 -4.39 -15.73 -21.84
N SER A 509 -4.35 -16.81 -22.62
CA SER A 509 -3.20 -17.19 -23.42
C SER A 509 -3.49 -17.22 -24.90
N ASP A 510 -2.53 -16.77 -25.71
CA ASP A 510 -2.55 -16.97 -27.15
C ASP A 510 -2.11 -18.40 -27.44
N LEU A 511 -2.94 -19.16 -28.15
CA LEU A 511 -2.59 -20.50 -28.65
C LEU A 511 -2.03 -20.45 -30.08
N SER A 512 -1.77 -19.24 -30.61
CA SER A 512 -1.31 -18.84 -31.95
C SER A 512 -2.42 -18.31 -32.87
N GLY A 513 -2.08 -17.27 -33.65
CA GLY A 513 -2.98 -16.71 -34.67
C GLY A 513 -4.09 -15.80 -34.13
N GLY A 514 -3.96 -15.28 -32.90
CA GLY A 514 -5.00 -14.45 -32.28
C GLY A 514 -6.16 -15.27 -31.72
N VAL A 515 -5.96 -16.58 -31.54
CA VAL A 515 -6.90 -17.48 -30.87
C VAL A 515 -6.55 -17.51 -29.39
N TRP A 516 -7.41 -16.92 -28.58
CA TRP A 516 -7.21 -16.78 -27.14
C TRP A 516 -7.97 -17.84 -26.37
N SER A 517 -7.32 -18.46 -25.40
CA SER A 517 -7.94 -19.40 -24.48
C SER A 517 -7.84 -18.87 -23.04
N VAL A 518 -8.98 -18.83 -22.35
CA VAL A 518 -9.05 -18.48 -20.92
C VAL A 518 -8.39 -19.61 -20.14
N GLN A 519 -7.25 -19.31 -19.51
CA GLN A 519 -6.52 -20.25 -18.67
C GLN A 519 -7.08 -20.27 -17.25
N ALA A 520 -7.49 -19.10 -16.75
CA ALA A 520 -8.04 -18.98 -15.42
C ALA A 520 -9.04 -17.84 -15.30
N ARG A 521 -10.13 -18.10 -14.58
CA ARG A 521 -11.05 -17.08 -14.07
C ARG A 521 -10.89 -16.95 -12.57
N TYR A 522 -10.84 -15.71 -12.12
CA TYR A 522 -10.65 -15.37 -10.72
C TYR A 522 -11.92 -14.77 -10.14
N LEU A 523 -12.35 -15.33 -9.00
CA LEU A 523 -13.31 -14.70 -8.11
C LEU A 523 -12.56 -14.20 -6.88
N ARG A 524 -12.70 -12.90 -6.65
CA ARG A 524 -12.05 -12.20 -5.55
C ARG A 524 -13.10 -11.52 -4.68
N VAL A 525 -12.72 -11.28 -3.43
CA VAL A 525 -13.57 -10.58 -2.48
C VAL A 525 -12.77 -9.54 -1.70
N GLY A 526 -13.36 -8.37 -1.47
CA GLY A 526 -12.74 -7.21 -0.85
C GLY A 526 -12.55 -6.04 -1.83
N GLY A 527 -12.21 -4.86 -1.32
CA GLY A 527 -11.97 -3.66 -2.13
C GLY A 527 -10.47 -3.42 -2.41
N GLY A 528 -10.14 -3.08 -3.65
CA GLY A 528 -8.82 -2.57 -4.05
C GLY A 528 -7.70 -3.62 -4.09
N CYS A 529 -6.45 -3.18 -3.94
CA CYS A 529 -5.23 -3.98 -4.11
C CYS A 529 -5.04 -5.14 -3.11
N SER A 530 -5.97 -5.34 -2.18
CA SER A 530 -5.92 -6.31 -1.08
C SER A 530 -6.98 -7.41 -1.18
N SER A 531 -7.68 -7.49 -2.31
CA SER A 531 -8.74 -8.48 -2.51
C SER A 531 -8.23 -9.93 -2.40
N GLN A 532 -8.95 -10.71 -1.61
CA GLN A 532 -8.69 -12.12 -1.36
C GLN A 532 -9.00 -12.92 -2.62
N LEU A 533 -8.06 -13.76 -3.05
CA LEU A 533 -8.37 -14.81 -4.02
C LEU A 533 -9.25 -15.84 -3.30
N VAL A 534 -10.47 -16.01 -3.79
CA VAL A 534 -11.37 -17.05 -3.32
C VAL A 534 -11.30 -18.25 -4.25
N ARG A 535 -11.47 -18.02 -5.54
CA ARG A 535 -11.59 -19.08 -6.55
C ARG A 535 -10.75 -18.79 -7.77
N ARG A 536 -10.07 -19.82 -8.27
CA ARG A 536 -9.44 -19.87 -9.59
C ARG A 536 -10.04 -21.07 -10.34
N ASN A 537 -10.84 -20.83 -11.38
CA ASN A 537 -11.56 -21.90 -12.08
C ASN A 537 -12.39 -22.77 -11.12
N GLY A 538 -12.08 -24.06 -10.95
CA GLY A 538 -12.76 -24.96 -10.00
C GLY A 538 -12.06 -25.08 -8.64
N GLU A 539 -10.96 -24.34 -8.43
CA GLU A 539 -10.10 -24.44 -7.26
C GLU A 539 -10.38 -23.27 -6.30
N TYR A 540 -10.51 -23.58 -5.01
CA TYR A 540 -10.80 -22.61 -3.95
C TYR A 540 -9.59 -22.48 -3.03
N HIS A 541 -9.14 -21.25 -2.82
CA HIS A 541 -7.87 -20.96 -2.18
C HIS A 541 -8.08 -20.45 -0.75
N HIS A 542 -7.39 -21.08 0.20
CA HIS A 542 -7.56 -20.86 1.64
C HIS A 542 -6.31 -20.22 2.24
N ARG A 543 -6.50 -19.08 2.92
CA ARG A 543 -5.40 -18.30 3.51
C ARG A 543 -5.12 -18.69 4.95
N ASP A 544 -3.84 -18.81 5.30
CA ASP A 544 -3.40 -18.86 6.71
C ASP A 544 -3.42 -17.46 7.36
N VAL A 545 -3.02 -17.38 8.63
CA VAL A 545 -2.89 -16.13 9.40
C VAL A 545 -1.84 -15.15 8.85
N LEU A 546 -0.94 -15.61 7.97
CA LEU A 546 0.06 -14.79 7.28
C LEU A 546 -0.43 -14.33 5.89
N GLY A 547 -1.62 -14.78 5.47
CA GLY A 547 -2.19 -14.50 4.16
C GLY A 547 -1.68 -15.42 3.05
N ASN A 548 -0.96 -16.50 3.38
CA ASN A 548 -0.47 -17.48 2.40
C ASN A 548 -1.59 -18.44 1.99
N TYR A 549 -1.65 -18.80 0.71
CA TYR A 549 -2.57 -19.81 0.22
C TYR A 549 -2.01 -21.22 0.45
N GLY A 550 -2.12 -21.67 1.70
CA GLY A 550 -1.59 -22.96 2.15
C GLY A 550 -2.45 -24.15 1.74
N VAL A 551 -3.77 -23.99 1.64
CA VAL A 551 -4.68 -25.09 1.28
C VAL A 551 -5.51 -24.70 0.05
N ILE A 552 -5.69 -25.66 -0.84
CA ILE A 552 -6.56 -25.50 -2.01
C ILE A 552 -7.57 -26.65 -2.01
N THR A 553 -8.85 -26.34 -2.22
CA THR A 553 -9.92 -27.33 -2.30
C THR A 553 -10.61 -27.33 -3.67
N ASP A 554 -11.27 -28.41 -4.02
CA ASP A 554 -12.16 -28.48 -5.19
C ASP A 554 -13.54 -27.84 -4.91
N GLY A 555 -14.43 -27.93 -5.89
CA GLY A 555 -15.82 -27.46 -5.79
C GLY A 555 -16.72 -28.23 -4.80
N SER A 556 -16.26 -29.36 -4.27
CA SER A 556 -16.95 -30.15 -3.23
C SER A 556 -16.34 -29.96 -1.84
N GLY A 557 -15.27 -29.15 -1.72
CA GLY A 557 -14.55 -28.92 -0.46
C GLY A 557 -13.47 -29.96 -0.14
N ASN A 558 -13.13 -30.86 -1.07
CA ASN A 558 -12.02 -31.80 -0.87
C ASN A 558 -10.68 -31.10 -1.06
N VAL A 559 -9.68 -31.40 -0.23
CA VAL A 559 -8.33 -30.82 -0.34
C VAL A 559 -7.61 -31.37 -1.56
N LEU A 560 -7.23 -30.48 -2.49
CA LEU A 560 -6.44 -30.77 -3.69
C LEU A 560 -4.93 -30.61 -3.45
N SER A 561 -4.55 -29.65 -2.61
CA SER A 561 -3.15 -29.43 -2.22
C SER A 561 -3.01 -28.81 -0.84
N SER A 562 -1.88 -29.11 -0.21
CA SER A 562 -1.45 -28.55 1.06
C SER A 562 0.01 -28.11 0.93
N ASN A 563 0.22 -26.81 0.96
CA ASN A 563 1.49 -26.13 0.83
C ASN A 563 1.82 -25.40 2.14
N LEU A 564 3.08 -25.45 2.53
CA LEU A 564 3.59 -24.75 3.69
C LEU A 564 4.76 -23.88 3.27
N TYR A 565 4.70 -22.61 3.65
CA TYR A 565 5.73 -21.63 3.38
C TYR A 565 6.37 -21.18 4.69
N ASP A 566 7.65 -20.81 4.65
CA ASP A 566 8.29 -20.09 5.75
C ASP A 566 7.88 -18.61 5.76
N ARG A 567 8.40 -17.86 6.74
CA ARG A 567 8.08 -16.45 6.90
C ARG A 567 8.48 -15.56 5.70
N PHE A 568 9.41 -16.02 4.86
CA PHE A 568 9.88 -15.29 3.68
C PHE A 568 9.18 -15.74 2.38
N GLY A 569 8.26 -16.70 2.46
CA GLY A 569 7.51 -17.21 1.31
C GLY A 569 8.18 -18.34 0.55
N VAL A 570 9.23 -18.94 1.12
CA VAL A 570 9.90 -20.11 0.55
C VAL A 570 9.08 -21.35 0.88
N SER A 571 8.82 -22.18 -0.13
CA SER A 571 8.08 -23.43 0.06
C SER A 571 8.92 -24.42 0.87
N MET A 572 8.38 -24.88 1.99
CA MET A 572 8.98 -25.90 2.85
C MET A 572 8.37 -27.27 2.58
N TYR A 573 7.06 -27.31 2.33
CA TYR A 573 6.34 -28.52 1.97
C TYR A 573 5.31 -28.20 0.90
N THR A 574 5.17 -29.11 -0.06
CA THR A 574 4.20 -29.00 -1.14
C THR A 574 3.65 -30.40 -1.38
N SER A 575 2.33 -30.53 -1.41
CA SER A 575 1.66 -31.79 -1.75
C SER A 575 0.48 -31.52 -2.69
N GLY A 576 0.07 -32.55 -3.42
CA GLY A 576 -1.04 -32.46 -4.37
C GLY A 576 -0.66 -31.82 -5.70
N SER A 577 -1.66 -31.64 -6.56
CA SER A 577 -1.49 -31.19 -7.95
C SER A 577 -1.85 -29.72 -8.18
N ALA A 578 -2.67 -29.13 -7.31
CA ALA A 578 -3.10 -27.73 -7.44
C ALA A 578 -2.05 -26.77 -6.85
N GLN A 579 -1.75 -25.69 -7.57
CA GLN A 579 -0.79 -24.67 -7.12
C GLN A 579 -1.41 -23.28 -7.22
N SER A 580 -1.24 -22.49 -6.17
CA SER A 580 -1.63 -21.09 -6.23
C SER A 580 -0.63 -20.31 -7.08
N PRO A 581 -1.07 -19.47 -8.02
CA PRO A 581 -0.19 -18.50 -8.67
C PRO A 581 0.18 -17.34 -7.73
N TYR A 582 -0.43 -17.29 -6.54
CA TYR A 582 -0.14 -16.30 -5.50
C TYR A 582 0.68 -16.92 -4.37
N ARG A 583 1.63 -16.14 -3.85
CA ARG A 583 2.49 -16.44 -2.71
C ARG A 583 2.24 -15.37 -1.62
N PRO A 584 3.00 -15.30 -0.49
CA PRO A 584 2.68 -14.37 0.59
C PRO A 584 2.43 -12.94 0.12
N ALA A 585 1.57 -12.21 0.85
CA ALA A 585 1.15 -10.84 0.53
C ALA A 585 0.51 -10.66 -0.87
N ALA A 586 -0.08 -11.73 -1.43
CA ALA A 586 -0.72 -11.73 -2.74
C ALA A 586 0.22 -11.33 -3.90
N GLY A 587 1.54 -11.55 -3.75
CA GLY A 587 2.48 -11.49 -4.85
C GLY A 587 2.18 -12.58 -5.87
N MET A 588 2.18 -12.24 -7.15
CA MET A 588 1.99 -13.20 -8.23
C MET A 588 3.34 -13.81 -8.59
N LEU A 589 3.43 -15.13 -8.48
CA LEU A 589 4.61 -15.88 -8.87
C LEU A 589 4.61 -16.07 -10.39
N ASP A 590 5.71 -15.70 -11.03
CA ASP A 590 5.96 -16.11 -12.41
C ASP A 590 6.72 -17.45 -12.47
N GLU A 591 6.87 -18.00 -13.68
CA GLU A 591 7.54 -19.29 -13.90
C GLU A 591 9.04 -19.27 -13.53
N GLU A 592 9.63 -18.08 -13.32
CA GLU A 592 11.01 -17.91 -12.91
C GLU A 592 11.19 -17.92 -11.39
N GLY A 593 10.08 -18.02 -10.64
CA GLY A 593 10.09 -17.95 -9.19
C GLY A 593 10.16 -16.52 -8.64
N LEU A 594 9.89 -15.52 -9.49
CA LEU A 594 9.84 -14.11 -9.10
C LEU A 594 8.43 -13.73 -8.69
N LEU A 595 8.34 -12.93 -7.62
CA LEU A 595 7.09 -12.37 -7.13
C LEU A 595 6.90 -10.95 -7.64
N TYR A 596 5.90 -10.78 -8.51
CA TYR A 596 5.41 -9.47 -8.87
C TYR A 596 4.43 -8.99 -7.81
N GLN A 597 4.88 -8.03 -6.99
CA GLN A 597 4.02 -7.37 -6.02
C GLN A 597 3.26 -6.24 -6.68
N LYS A 598 2.00 -6.50 -7.05
CA LYS A 598 1.14 -5.54 -7.76
C LYS A 598 1.02 -4.18 -7.05
N ARG A 599 0.94 -4.17 -5.71
CA ARG A 599 0.82 -2.92 -4.92
C ARG A 599 2.07 -2.05 -5.04
N GLN A 600 3.23 -2.67 -4.98
CA GLN A 600 4.52 -1.98 -4.98
C GLN A 600 5.09 -1.84 -6.40
N ARG A 601 4.49 -2.54 -7.39
CA ARG A 601 4.97 -2.66 -8.77
C ARG A 601 6.42 -3.11 -8.85
N ILE A 602 6.85 -3.92 -7.87
CA ILE A 602 8.21 -4.44 -7.77
C ILE A 602 8.24 -5.94 -8.02
N GLU A 603 9.40 -6.38 -8.46
CA GLU A 603 9.77 -7.78 -8.55
C GLU A 603 10.61 -8.19 -7.34
N PHE A 604 10.33 -9.37 -6.81
CA PHE A 604 10.93 -9.87 -5.57
C PHE A 604 11.33 -11.34 -5.68
N MET A 605 12.52 -11.68 -5.20
CA MET A 605 13.00 -13.06 -5.03
C MET A 605 12.84 -13.50 -3.57
N PRO A 606 11.76 -14.23 -3.21
CA PRO A 606 11.49 -14.63 -1.81
C PRO A 606 12.59 -15.47 -1.17
N ASN A 607 13.17 -16.40 -1.92
CA ASN A 607 14.27 -17.26 -1.46
C ASN A 607 15.53 -16.50 -1.00
N ARG A 608 15.68 -15.24 -1.40
CA ARG A 608 16.81 -14.38 -1.03
C ARG A 608 16.38 -13.13 -0.28
N ASN A 609 15.07 -12.97 -0.06
CA ASN A 609 14.49 -11.74 0.44
C ASN A 609 14.97 -10.52 -0.36
N LEU A 610 14.97 -10.63 -1.69
CA LEU A 610 15.68 -9.70 -2.57
C LEU A 610 14.75 -8.84 -3.45
N VAL A 611 14.95 -7.53 -3.30
CA VAL A 611 14.67 -6.42 -4.24
C VAL A 611 15.21 -6.56 -5.66
N LEU A 612 14.44 -6.71 -6.74
CA LEU A 612 15.06 -6.66 -8.07
C LEU A 612 15.34 -5.23 -8.59
N ALA A 613 14.66 -4.21 -8.07
CA ALA A 613 14.94 -2.80 -8.38
C ALA A 613 15.01 -1.98 -7.09
N ALA A 614 16.17 -1.40 -6.80
CA ALA A 614 16.37 -0.50 -5.68
C ALA A 614 15.79 0.90 -5.99
N GLY A 615 14.46 0.98 -6.13
CA GLY A 615 13.78 2.26 -6.32
C GLY A 615 13.83 3.16 -5.09
N ASP A 616 14.05 2.61 -3.90
CA ASP A 616 14.03 3.38 -2.67
C ASP A 616 14.75 2.61 -1.53
N PRO A 617 15.70 3.22 -0.77
CA PRO A 617 16.16 2.67 0.50
C PRO A 617 15.00 2.40 1.47
N CYS A 618 13.88 3.14 1.38
CA CYS A 618 12.64 2.80 2.11
C CYS A 618 12.10 1.41 1.72
N ALA A 619 12.33 0.93 0.49
CA ALA A 619 11.89 -0.39 0.07
C ALA A 619 12.71 -1.52 0.73
N ASN A 620 13.96 -1.31 1.12
CA ASN A 620 14.73 -2.33 1.85
C ASN A 620 14.55 -2.21 3.38
N TYR A 621 14.36 -0.99 3.89
CA TYR A 621 14.04 -0.72 5.30
C TYR A 621 12.63 -1.21 5.69
N CYS A 622 11.63 -0.96 4.82
CA CYS A 622 10.25 -1.39 5.07
C CYS A 622 10.01 -2.90 4.87
N LYS A 623 10.93 -3.60 4.22
CA LYS A 623 10.77 -5.03 3.90
C LYS A 623 10.98 -5.97 5.07
N VAL A 624 11.62 -5.50 6.13
CA VAL A 624 11.80 -6.34 7.31
C VAL A 624 10.69 -5.96 8.30
N LEU A 625 10.57 -4.68 8.68
CA LEU A 625 9.57 -4.22 9.65
C LEU A 625 8.08 -4.33 9.22
N GLY A 626 7.74 -4.07 7.95
CA GLY A 626 6.35 -4.17 7.46
C GLY A 626 5.82 -5.62 7.41
N TRP A 627 6.73 -6.58 7.36
CA TRP A 627 6.40 -8.00 7.47
C TRP A 627 6.27 -8.41 8.94
N LEU A 628 6.88 -7.71 9.89
CA LEU A 628 7.15 -8.19 11.25
C LEU A 628 6.15 -7.70 12.31
N LEU A 629 5.33 -6.67 12.03
CA LEU A 629 4.45 -6.02 13.02
C LEU A 629 2.94 -6.16 12.76
N GLY A 630 2.49 -7.15 11.96
CA GLY A 630 1.05 -7.39 11.81
C GLY A 630 0.26 -6.24 11.16
N GLY A 631 0.95 -5.35 10.44
CA GLY A 631 0.35 -4.23 9.74
C GLY A 631 1.38 -3.45 8.93
N TYR A 632 1.18 -3.39 7.61
CA TYR A 632 1.98 -2.54 6.70
C TYR A 632 1.88 -1.04 7.06
N ASN A 633 0.87 -0.63 7.83
CA ASN A 633 0.57 0.77 8.16
C ASN A 633 1.56 1.38 9.17
N THR A 634 2.19 0.61 10.05
CA THR A 634 3.14 1.14 11.05
C THR A 634 4.54 1.36 10.49
N CYS A 635 4.95 0.58 9.49
CA CYS A 635 6.23 0.79 8.81
C CYS A 635 6.14 1.84 7.70
N MET A 636 4.98 1.96 7.03
CA MET A 636 4.66 3.20 6.33
C MET A 636 4.61 4.35 7.33
N ALA A 637 4.03 4.27 8.54
CA ALA A 637 4.10 5.37 9.50
C ALA A 637 5.54 5.73 9.96
N ILE A 638 6.53 4.84 9.84
CA ILE A 638 7.95 5.15 10.12
C ILE A 638 8.68 5.66 8.87
N CYS A 639 8.42 5.16 7.66
CA CYS A 639 8.95 5.75 6.41
C CYS A 639 8.21 7.04 6.03
N GLU A 640 6.91 7.15 6.24
CA GLU A 640 6.09 8.37 6.35
C GLU A 640 6.38 9.12 7.67
N ALA A 641 7.24 8.64 8.56
CA ALA A 641 7.91 9.48 9.56
C ALA A 641 9.38 9.67 9.20
N VAL A 642 9.81 9.45 7.96
CA VAL A 642 11.10 9.93 7.43
C VAL A 642 10.80 10.84 6.24
N GLU A 643 10.00 10.38 5.28
CA GLU A 643 9.30 11.17 4.25
C GLU A 643 8.16 12.03 4.79
N GLY A 644 7.51 11.61 5.87
CA GLY A 644 6.60 12.49 6.59
C GLY A 644 7.18 13.02 7.90
N ILE A 645 8.42 12.70 8.32
CA ILE A 645 9.17 13.69 9.11
C ILE A 645 9.59 14.85 8.20
N LEU A 646 9.85 14.60 6.92
CA LEU A 646 9.97 15.63 5.89
C LEU A 646 8.66 16.42 5.65
N ASN A 647 7.46 15.88 5.94
CA ASN A 647 6.18 16.63 5.87
C ASN A 647 5.55 17.04 7.21
N ILE A 648 5.93 16.44 8.35
CA ILE A 648 5.44 16.75 9.70
C ILE A 648 6.40 17.72 10.41
N LEU A 649 7.68 17.80 10.01
CA LEU A 649 8.62 18.86 10.46
C LEU A 649 8.66 20.09 9.52
N HIS A 650 7.86 20.10 8.46
CA HIS A 650 7.61 21.28 7.63
C HIS A 650 6.11 21.58 7.56
N PRO A 651 5.52 22.27 8.56
CA PRO A 651 4.48 23.21 8.18
C PRO A 651 5.13 24.16 7.16
N PRO A 652 4.48 24.47 6.02
CA PRO A 652 5.03 25.46 5.09
C PRO A 652 5.28 26.73 5.88
N ARG A 653 6.55 27.04 6.16
CA ARG A 653 6.93 28.38 6.57
C ARG A 653 6.68 29.22 5.33
N GLN A 654 5.52 29.86 5.29
CA GLN A 654 5.41 31.08 4.50
C GLN A 654 6.52 32.00 5.02
N ASN A 655 7.50 32.28 4.17
CA ASN A 655 8.50 33.28 4.47
C ASN A 655 7.78 34.58 4.85
N PRO A 656 8.16 35.25 5.96
CA PRO A 656 7.60 36.54 6.30
C PRO A 656 7.94 37.52 5.17
N PRO A 657 6.96 38.25 4.59
CA PRO A 657 7.27 39.23 3.59
C PRO A 657 8.13 40.34 4.20
N THR A 658 9.21 40.66 3.51
CA THR A 658 10.10 41.78 3.76
C THR A 658 9.31 43.09 3.80
N ALA A 659 9.66 43.95 4.74
CA ALA A 659 9.01 45.22 5.02
C ALA A 659 9.06 46.18 3.80
N GLY A 660 7.87 46.59 3.33
CA GLY A 660 7.65 47.70 2.41
C GLY A 660 6.19 48.15 2.53
N GLY A 661 5.97 49.33 3.11
CA GLY A 661 4.67 49.78 3.64
C GLY A 661 3.59 50.08 2.59
N GLY A 662 2.37 49.66 2.94
CA GLY A 662 1.10 50.05 2.33
C GLY A 662 -0.04 49.27 3.00
N ASN A 663 -0.83 49.92 3.85
CA ASN A 663 -1.95 49.30 4.58
C ASN A 663 -2.99 48.69 3.62
N SER A 664 -3.04 47.36 3.54
CA SER A 664 -4.24 46.61 3.18
C SER A 664 -4.38 45.42 4.13
N SER A 665 -5.23 45.57 5.15
CA SER A 665 -5.57 44.48 6.06
C SER A 665 -6.31 43.39 5.27
N ILE A 666 -5.71 42.20 5.17
CA ILE A 666 -6.40 41.00 4.67
C ILE A 666 -7.62 40.78 5.57
N PRO A 667 -8.85 40.75 5.03
CA PRO A 667 -10.04 40.43 5.82
C PRO A 667 -9.88 39.03 6.40
N GLN A 668 -9.78 38.92 7.73
CA GLN A 668 -9.85 37.63 8.39
C GLN A 668 -11.30 37.11 8.29
N PRO A 669 -11.53 35.82 8.01
CA PRO A 669 -12.87 35.24 8.08
C PRO A 669 -13.43 35.45 9.51
N PRO A 670 -14.75 35.63 9.68
CA PRO A 670 -15.32 35.81 11.01
C PRO A 670 -14.98 34.60 11.89
N THR A 671 -14.42 34.84 13.07
CA THR A 671 -13.99 33.76 13.98
C THR A 671 -15.16 33.05 14.67
N ASN A 672 -16.37 33.62 14.60
CA ASN A 672 -17.61 33.07 15.15
C ASN A 672 -18.74 33.17 14.11
N CYS A 673 -19.06 32.06 13.44
CA CYS A 673 -20.25 31.95 12.58
C CYS A 673 -21.36 31.09 13.23
N PRO A 674 -22.64 31.45 13.10
CA PRO A 674 -23.77 30.64 13.58
C PRO A 674 -23.79 29.23 12.98
N HIS A 675 -24.30 28.24 13.71
CA HIS A 675 -24.48 26.86 13.22
C HIS A 675 -25.22 26.81 11.87
N GLY A 676 -24.69 26.04 10.92
CA GLY A 676 -25.24 25.94 9.55
C GLY A 676 -24.74 27.03 8.60
N THR A 677 -23.81 27.88 9.04
CA THR A 677 -23.08 28.84 8.19
C THR A 677 -21.57 28.63 8.26
N ILE A 678 -20.85 29.08 7.24
CA ILE A 678 -19.40 29.02 7.12
C ILE A 678 -18.84 30.42 6.89
N PRO A 679 -17.67 30.72 7.48
CA PRO A 679 -17.03 32.01 7.33
C PRO A 679 -16.42 32.15 5.91
N ILE A 680 -16.67 33.28 5.26
CA ILE A 680 -16.10 33.62 3.96
C ILE A 680 -15.40 34.98 4.07
N ALA A 681 -14.18 35.03 3.55
CA ALA A 681 -13.45 36.28 3.32
C ALA A 681 -13.03 36.35 1.85
N ILE A 682 -13.42 37.43 1.15
CA ILE A 682 -13.02 37.70 -0.22
C ILE A 682 -12.23 38.99 -0.22
N ASN A 683 -11.04 38.97 -0.83
CA ASN A 683 -10.18 40.13 -0.95
C ASN A 683 -9.97 40.45 -2.43
N CYS A 684 -10.49 41.59 -2.88
CA CYS A 684 -10.43 42.04 -4.26
C CYS A 684 -9.77 43.41 -4.36
N ALA A 685 -9.29 43.78 -5.56
CA ALA A 685 -8.51 45.00 -5.77
C ALA A 685 -9.23 46.30 -5.35
N LYS A 686 -10.57 46.32 -5.37
CA LYS A 686 -11.39 47.49 -4.99
C LYS A 686 -12.16 47.31 -3.68
N GLY A 687 -11.91 46.25 -2.91
CA GLY A 687 -12.56 46.05 -1.61
C GLY A 687 -12.48 44.63 -1.08
N SER A 688 -12.77 44.49 0.20
CA SER A 688 -12.79 43.23 0.94
C SER A 688 -14.14 43.03 1.62
N ILE A 689 -14.61 41.78 1.67
CA ILE A 689 -15.80 41.38 2.44
C ILE A 689 -15.44 40.20 3.35
N SER A 690 -15.97 40.21 4.57
CA SER A 690 -15.86 39.13 5.56
C SER A 690 -17.23 38.90 6.17
N THR A 691 -17.83 37.72 5.98
CA THR A 691 -19.21 37.42 6.41
C THR A 691 -19.44 35.91 6.60
N CYS A 692 -20.57 35.52 7.19
CA CYS A 692 -21.00 34.13 7.32
C CYS A 692 -22.09 33.81 6.29
N VAL A 693 -21.96 32.69 5.57
CA VAL A 693 -22.96 32.24 4.58
C VAL A 693 -23.43 30.81 4.89
N PRO A 694 -24.62 30.36 4.48
CA PRO A 694 -25.09 28.98 4.71
C PRO A 694 -24.12 27.88 4.23
N GLN A 695 -24.06 26.73 4.89
CA GLN A 695 -23.15 25.62 4.53
C GLN A 695 -23.38 25.06 3.12
N ASN A 696 -24.61 25.15 2.60
CA ASN A 696 -24.96 24.74 1.24
C ASN A 696 -24.66 25.80 0.17
N PHE A 697 -24.05 26.93 0.55
CA PHE A 697 -23.74 28.03 -0.36
C PHE A 697 -22.79 27.58 -1.49
N TYR A 698 -21.75 26.79 -1.20
CA TYR A 698 -20.83 26.24 -2.21
C TYR A 698 -21.46 25.21 -3.16
N GLN A 699 -22.67 24.71 -2.86
CA GLN A 699 -23.40 23.80 -3.75
C GLN A 699 -24.17 24.56 -4.84
N THR A 700 -24.38 25.88 -4.68
CA THR A 700 -25.22 26.70 -5.56
C THR A 700 -24.52 27.96 -6.07
N CYS A 701 -23.45 28.41 -5.40
CA CYS A 701 -22.74 29.66 -5.66
C CYS A 701 -21.24 29.51 -5.36
N LEU A 702 -20.38 30.08 -6.21
CA LEU A 702 -18.94 30.25 -5.92
C LEU A 702 -18.61 31.74 -5.67
N PRO A 703 -18.12 32.11 -4.48
CA PRO A 703 -17.71 33.49 -4.18
C PRO A 703 -16.40 33.86 -4.89
N GLY A 704 -16.24 35.12 -5.31
CA GLY A 704 -15.02 35.59 -5.98
C GLY A 704 -15.01 37.10 -6.25
N CYS A 705 -14.02 37.54 -7.03
CA CYS A 705 -13.97 38.94 -7.49
C CYS A 705 -14.63 39.06 -8.87
N ASP A 706 -15.49 40.08 -9.01
CA ASP A 706 -16.02 40.48 -10.30
C ASP A 706 -14.94 41.06 -11.21
N ALA A 707 -15.25 41.15 -12.51
CA ALA A 707 -14.32 41.64 -13.53
C ALA A 707 -13.82 43.07 -13.26
N ASP A 708 -14.58 43.87 -12.51
CA ASP A 708 -14.22 45.23 -12.13
C ASP A 708 -13.38 45.32 -10.83
N GLY A 709 -13.09 44.18 -10.19
CA GLY A 709 -12.29 44.07 -8.99
C GLY A 709 -13.05 44.25 -7.67
N THR A 710 -14.39 44.22 -7.70
CA THR A 710 -15.24 44.22 -6.48
C THR A 710 -15.56 42.79 -6.01
N PRO A 711 -15.75 42.55 -4.69
CA PRO A 711 -16.10 41.23 -4.17
C PRO A 711 -17.59 40.90 -4.37
N ASP A 712 -17.87 39.71 -4.91
CA ASP A 712 -19.21 39.13 -5.09
C ASP A 712 -19.30 37.76 -4.38
N LEU A 713 -20.39 37.57 -3.64
CA LEU A 713 -20.65 36.33 -2.92
C LEU A 713 -21.10 35.21 -3.89
N CYS A 714 -21.64 35.49 -5.09
CA CYS A 714 -22.09 34.45 -6.01
C CYS A 714 -21.74 34.72 -7.49
N LYS A 715 -20.46 34.51 -7.84
CA LYS A 715 -19.94 34.72 -9.20
C LYS A 715 -20.40 33.68 -10.23
N THR A 716 -20.75 32.47 -9.78
CA THR A 716 -21.20 31.36 -10.64
C THR A 716 -22.37 30.62 -9.99
N HIS A 717 -23.51 30.54 -10.69
CA HIS A 717 -24.66 29.73 -10.25
C HIS A 717 -24.50 28.27 -10.73
N LEU A 718 -24.46 27.32 -9.80
CA LEU A 718 -24.56 25.88 -10.09
C LEU A 718 -26.05 25.52 -10.12
N ALA A 719 -26.57 25.12 -11.29
CA ALA A 719 -28.00 24.92 -11.49
C ALA A 719 -28.53 23.71 -10.67
N PRO A 720 -29.73 23.80 -10.06
CA PRO A 720 -30.39 22.65 -9.45
C PRO A 720 -31.05 21.74 -10.53
N PRO A 721 -31.31 20.46 -10.21
CA PRO A 721 -32.07 19.57 -11.10
C PRO A 721 -33.49 20.11 -11.34
N PRO A 722 -34.08 19.92 -12.54
CA PRO A 722 -35.44 20.36 -12.80
C PRO A 722 -36.45 19.55 -11.94
N PRO A 723 -37.47 20.19 -11.35
CA PRO A 723 -38.52 19.48 -10.63
C PRO A 723 -39.32 18.60 -11.60
N SER A 724 -39.51 17.34 -11.20
CA SER A 724 -40.45 16.42 -11.85
C SER A 724 -41.85 17.04 -11.84
N LYS A 725 -42.38 17.38 -13.03
CA LYS A 725 -43.81 17.67 -13.17
C LYS A 725 -44.55 16.34 -13.33
N SER A 726 -45.44 16.09 -12.39
CA SER A 726 -46.56 15.16 -12.52
C SER A 726 -47.49 15.60 -13.63
N SER A 727 -47.59 14.79 -14.69
CA SER A 727 -48.82 14.35 -15.37
C SER A 727 -48.44 13.44 -16.52
#